data_AF-A0A938HZT8-F1
#
_entry.id   AF-A0A938HZT8-F1
#
_cell.length_a   1.000
_cell.length_b   1.000
_cell.length_c   1.000
_cell.angle_alpha   90.00
_cell.angle_beta   90.00
_cell.angle_gamma   90.00
#
_symmetry.space_group_name_H-M   'P 1'
#
loop_
_entity.id
_entity.type
_entity.pdbx_description
1 polymer ?
#
loop_
_entity_poly.entity_id
_entity_poly.type
_entity_poly.pdbx_seq_one_letter_code
_entity_poly.pdbx_strand_id
1 'polypeptide(L)'
;MPVPVRLRYVRQSRVEAKMIKQAQQVCRNPSALNGVQRDSLEHRSIFSMALLWLSAATICLHGFVAEASEVTVLKLTSPMPHQVVQRTGTEPAAGNAEIRVRGEVPNGAERAMWEFRVVTLEGAAGRGTDWAKLDVKVQDSAFESTVRVAAGGWYRLEVRGRVSTDSVMFSTVEPIGVGELFVVAGQSYATNCNDERFKVAEPHGRVVAFDSVKGTWGIAHDPQPTSDGSDGGSIWPPLGDALAKELRVPIGFANVAVGGTSSHQWMPDGQLHARLVKTGKTLGRFRAVLWQQGESDVIAKTTVAKYVENLKSIRETAAKAWGFEPPWLLAKSTLHPTVYNDPTGEARIRGAIDELVKLPGFRPGPDTDTLAGENRGDAKSRRHFSGIGQRRAAEMWLAVIRGELAAAPRDMSSSAARSTQALFVSNDGQFKRYRIPSLLVTKKGTLLAICEGRVDGGGLTGNIDLVLRRSVDAGRTWQPLQTIADLGNDTLGNPCPVVDRETGTIWLPFTRSPGQFTESQIVAGQSSGPTTVWVIRSDDDGATWSEPRDISATARQEKWGWYGTGPGIGIQLANGRLLIPSYHTESGSGMYRSHAIFSDDHGTTWKLGETVGENTAECQAIERRDGTVVFNMRGTKKQGFRSVAISRDGGQTWSEPQLDRNLPEPGCQASLFALPSQDDQSRWLFCNPPGSTRRNLTLRLSRDEGQSWPIAKPIDAGPTEYSCLAWLPDGQIGLLYELSRAGQTYRPELHFVRIPTSWLDDFTSSEPFVSNSNSSAKATRGQTLMFVDDHDVLHRSGTERVLQPAKRLTEKGVISQTKPWEVAIGWTSVHRDVATGKYQLWYQAYAGKRAGDKRLECVVCYAESDDGANFVKPEFDLFPFKEHAKTNIVLIGNGGYGDRYCNSVLVDPREPNPAHKYKMAYYDWSMKDGREEAGLHVAFSADGIRWTKNSDAPLYCTSYGGRGQQPRFADESPYFETPQTGKPYRKTWMYPLSMSFWTSRAECSSSMPRCEWTRRTAEPLGSTGLAGSRAATL
;
A
#
# COMPACT_ATOMS: atom_id res chain seq x y z
N MET A 1 -17.32 -24.75 46.42
CA MET A 1 -16.34 -24.49 47.50
C MET A 1 -16.26 -25.73 48.39
N PRO A 2 -15.17 -25.99 49.14
CA PRO A 2 -13.83 -25.33 49.19
C PRO A 2 -12.73 -26.25 48.56
N VAL A 3 -11.48 -25.89 48.21
CA VAL A 3 -10.41 -25.01 48.80
C VAL A 3 -9.76 -25.65 50.06
N PRO A 4 -8.43 -25.55 50.36
CA PRO A 4 -7.26 -24.87 49.74
C PRO A 4 -6.12 -25.86 49.33
N VAL A 5 -4.84 -25.51 49.05
CA VAL A 5 -3.74 -25.04 49.95
C VAL A 5 -2.67 -24.24 49.19
N ARG A 6 -2.16 -23.16 49.81
CA ARG A 6 -0.93 -22.40 49.48
C ARG A 6 0.14 -22.65 50.56
N LEU A 7 1.37 -22.16 50.29
CA LEU A 7 2.49 -21.76 51.18
C LEU A 7 3.71 -22.70 51.05
N ARG A 8 4.99 -22.31 51.13
CA ARG A 8 5.82 -21.06 51.12
C ARG A 8 7.15 -21.49 51.78
N TYR A 9 8.28 -21.19 51.14
CA TYR A 9 9.67 -21.14 51.65
C TYR A 9 9.98 -21.25 53.16
N VAL A 10 11.06 -21.97 53.49
CA VAL A 10 12.00 -21.68 54.60
C VAL A 10 13.47 -21.86 54.14
N ARG A 11 14.38 -21.01 54.65
CA ARG A 11 15.83 -20.98 54.37
C ARG A 11 16.66 -21.84 55.34
N GLN A 12 17.77 -22.41 54.85
CA GLN A 12 19.11 -22.48 55.50
C GLN A 12 20.14 -22.58 54.34
N SER A 13 21.18 -21.77 54.12
CA SER A 13 22.06 -20.87 54.90
C SER A 13 23.16 -21.57 55.72
N ARG A 14 24.43 -21.47 55.27
CA ARG A 14 25.64 -21.03 56.04
C ARG A 14 27.03 -21.30 55.41
N VAL A 15 27.15 -21.92 54.23
CA VAL A 15 28.47 -22.25 53.64
C VAL A 15 29.00 -21.19 52.66
N GLU A 16 28.17 -20.62 51.79
CA GLU A 16 28.60 -19.74 50.68
C GLU A 16 29.19 -18.38 51.13
N ALA A 17 28.77 -17.87 52.29
CA ALA A 17 29.20 -16.56 52.79
C ALA A 17 30.67 -16.48 53.21
N LYS A 18 31.40 -17.62 53.27
CA LYS A 18 32.80 -17.67 53.69
C LYS A 18 33.79 -17.68 52.52
N MET A 19 33.43 -18.26 51.37
CA MET A 19 34.32 -18.30 50.19
C MET A 19 34.34 -16.98 49.40
N ILE A 20 33.19 -16.30 49.29
CA ILE A 20 33.07 -15.01 48.58
C ILE A 20 34.00 -13.93 49.19
N LYS A 21 34.26 -13.97 50.50
CA LYS A 21 35.17 -13.03 51.18
C LYS A 21 36.67 -13.28 50.92
N GLN A 22 37.08 -14.48 50.52
CA GLN A 22 38.49 -14.74 50.15
C GLN A 22 38.76 -14.42 48.68
N ALA A 23 37.81 -14.66 47.77
CA ALA A 23 37.94 -14.27 46.36
C ALA A 23 38.08 -12.74 46.19
N GLN A 24 37.34 -11.94 46.98
CA GLN A 24 37.38 -10.48 46.94
C GLN A 24 38.69 -9.85 47.45
N GLN A 25 39.61 -10.63 48.04
CA GLN A 25 40.87 -10.13 48.56
C GLN A 25 42.05 -10.25 47.58
N VAL A 26 41.90 -11.03 46.50
CA VAL A 26 42.94 -11.22 45.46
C VAL A 26 42.86 -10.16 44.36
N CYS A 27 41.67 -9.65 44.04
CA CYS A 27 41.45 -8.68 42.95
C CYS A 27 41.80 -7.21 43.30
N ARG A 28 42.71 -6.96 44.27
CA ARG A 28 42.95 -5.61 44.82
C ARG A 28 44.38 -5.06 44.76
N ASN A 29 45.37 -5.76 44.18
CA ASN A 29 46.66 -5.11 43.92
C ASN A 29 47.47 -5.75 42.75
N PRO A 30 47.55 -5.11 41.57
CA PRO A 30 48.24 -5.65 40.40
C PRO A 30 49.71 -5.16 40.32
N SER A 31 50.62 -5.76 41.09
CA SER A 31 52.06 -5.42 41.02
C SER A 31 53.00 -6.46 41.66
N ALA A 32 52.98 -7.71 41.17
CA ALA A 32 53.96 -8.74 41.56
C ALA A 32 54.13 -9.85 40.50
N LEU A 33 54.64 -9.52 39.32
CA LEU A 33 55.13 -10.50 38.33
C LEU A 33 56.53 -10.10 37.86
N ASN A 34 57.56 -10.74 38.41
CA ASN A 34 58.94 -10.69 37.91
C ASN A 34 59.74 -11.91 38.43
N GLY A 35 60.39 -12.63 37.51
CA GLY A 35 61.18 -13.85 37.79
C GLY A 35 60.30 -15.12 37.93
N VAL A 36 60.60 -16.26 37.30
CA VAL A 36 61.90 -16.87 37.01
C VAL A 36 61.82 -17.73 35.73
N GLN A 37 62.98 -17.98 35.10
CA GLN A 37 63.18 -18.73 33.87
C GLN A 37 63.25 -20.27 34.05
N ARG A 38 62.89 -20.97 32.95
CA ARG A 38 63.51 -22.18 32.36
C ARG A 38 63.55 -23.53 33.10
N ASP A 39 63.05 -24.52 32.37
CA ASP A 39 63.71 -25.78 31.99
C ASP A 39 64.39 -26.66 33.06
N SER A 40 63.75 -27.79 33.37
CA SER A 40 64.39 -29.12 33.21
C SER A 40 63.37 -30.26 33.29
N LEU A 41 63.63 -31.34 32.54
CA LEU A 41 62.77 -32.52 32.49
C LEU A 41 63.13 -33.52 33.59
N GLU A 42 62.48 -33.51 34.76
CA GLU A 42 62.45 -34.72 35.61
C GLU A 42 61.29 -34.84 36.65
N HIS A 43 60.12 -34.26 36.37
CA HIS A 43 58.90 -34.45 37.20
C HIS A 43 57.72 -35.07 36.42
N ARG A 44 58.02 -35.92 35.43
CA ARG A 44 57.03 -36.47 34.47
C ARG A 44 56.31 -37.78 34.86
N SER A 45 56.57 -38.37 36.03
CA SER A 45 55.93 -39.63 36.44
C SER A 45 54.83 -39.46 37.50
N ILE A 46 54.95 -38.50 38.42
CA ILE A 46 54.02 -38.34 39.55
C ILE A 46 52.91 -37.29 39.25
N PHE A 47 53.15 -36.33 38.37
CA PHE A 47 52.12 -35.36 37.95
C PHE A 47 50.96 -35.99 37.13
N SER A 48 51.22 -37.12 36.45
CA SER A 48 50.23 -37.74 35.55
C SER A 48 49.06 -38.42 36.25
N MET A 49 49.21 -38.87 37.49
CA MET A 49 48.09 -39.46 38.26
C MET A 49 47.25 -38.41 39.00
N ALA A 50 47.83 -37.27 39.39
CA ALA A 50 47.08 -36.18 40.02
C ALA A 50 46.16 -35.45 39.02
N LEU A 51 46.60 -35.26 37.77
CA LEU A 51 45.77 -34.65 36.72
C LEU A 51 44.54 -35.49 36.33
N LEU A 52 44.63 -36.82 36.43
CA LEU A 52 43.51 -37.72 36.09
C LEU A 52 42.36 -37.67 37.10
N TRP A 53 42.63 -37.34 38.37
CA TRP A 53 41.56 -37.13 39.37
C TRP A 53 40.97 -35.71 39.34
N LEU A 54 41.78 -34.68 39.05
CA LEU A 54 41.27 -33.31 38.89
C LEU A 54 40.43 -33.13 37.61
N SER A 55 40.74 -33.85 36.53
CA SER A 55 39.92 -33.84 35.32
C SER A 55 38.57 -34.55 35.51
N ALA A 56 38.52 -35.68 36.23
CA ALA A 56 37.26 -36.37 36.54
C ALA A 56 36.31 -35.50 37.40
N ALA A 57 36.82 -34.82 38.43
CA ALA A 57 36.03 -33.91 39.25
C ALA A 57 35.55 -32.66 38.48
N THR A 58 36.32 -32.21 37.49
CA THR A 58 35.92 -31.09 36.61
C THR A 58 34.80 -31.51 35.66
N ILE A 59 34.88 -32.71 35.08
CA ILE A 59 33.90 -33.21 34.10
C ILE A 59 32.52 -33.48 34.74
N CYS A 60 32.46 -33.91 36.01
CA CYS A 60 31.18 -34.10 36.71
C CYS A 60 30.56 -32.83 37.34
N LEU A 61 31.23 -31.67 37.23
CA LEU A 61 30.69 -30.35 37.64
C LEU A 61 30.43 -29.41 36.45
N HIS A 62 30.74 -29.83 35.22
CA HIS A 62 30.33 -29.15 33.98
C HIS A 62 29.09 -29.79 33.34
N GLY A 63 28.52 -30.84 33.93
CA GLY A 63 27.15 -31.29 33.65
C GLY A 63 26.17 -30.53 34.55
N PHE A 64 25.29 -29.71 33.96
CA PHE A 64 24.36 -28.81 34.67
C PHE A 64 24.98 -27.62 35.42
N VAL A 65 25.86 -26.88 34.74
CA VAL A 65 25.58 -25.44 34.64
C VAL A 65 24.85 -25.24 33.32
N ALA A 66 23.53 -25.04 33.39
CA ALA A 66 22.87 -24.36 32.29
C ALA A 66 23.47 -22.95 32.26
N GLU A 67 24.21 -22.61 31.22
CA GLU A 67 24.51 -21.21 30.94
C GLU A 67 23.15 -20.52 30.85
N ALA A 68 22.87 -19.67 31.83
CA ALA A 68 21.65 -18.90 31.84
C ALA A 68 21.74 -17.93 30.67
N SER A 69 21.09 -18.28 29.57
CA SER A 69 21.01 -17.46 28.36
C SER A 69 20.75 -16.01 28.75
N GLU A 70 21.73 -15.13 28.53
CA GLU A 70 21.59 -13.72 28.88
C GLU A 70 20.50 -13.11 28.00
N VAL A 71 19.29 -13.01 28.57
CA VAL A 71 18.17 -12.32 27.94
C VAL A 71 18.46 -10.83 27.99
N THR A 72 19.10 -10.32 26.95
CA THR A 72 19.34 -8.88 26.80
C THR A 72 17.99 -8.17 26.74
N VAL A 73 17.67 -7.38 27.76
CA VAL A 73 16.37 -6.73 27.89
C VAL A 73 16.20 -5.69 26.80
N LEU A 74 15.20 -5.91 25.94
CA LEU A 74 14.76 -4.94 24.94
C LEU A 74 13.93 -3.86 25.63
N LYS A 75 14.14 -2.58 25.29
CA LYS A 75 13.41 -1.45 25.89
C LYS A 75 12.37 -0.92 24.92
N LEU A 76 11.10 -1.25 25.14
CA LEU A 76 9.99 -0.69 24.37
C LEU A 76 9.68 0.75 24.83
N THR A 77 9.53 1.65 23.86
CA THR A 77 9.12 3.06 24.03
C THR A 77 7.70 3.30 23.48
N SER A 78 7.15 2.36 22.71
CA SER A 78 5.76 2.34 22.27
C SER A 78 5.32 0.89 21.99
N PRO A 79 4.09 0.48 22.33
CA PRO A 79 3.09 1.20 23.13
C PRO A 79 3.54 1.44 24.58
N MET A 80 2.80 2.27 25.32
CA MET A 80 2.99 2.48 26.75
C MET A 80 2.02 1.63 27.58
N PRO A 81 2.32 1.31 28.86
CA PRO A 81 1.35 0.70 29.77
C PRO A 81 0.07 1.52 29.87
N HIS A 82 -1.08 0.86 29.91
CA HIS A 82 -2.43 1.42 29.85
C HIS A 82 -2.78 2.21 28.57
N GLN A 83 -1.94 2.21 27.52
CA GLN A 83 -2.27 2.89 26.28
C GLN A 83 -3.46 2.23 25.57
N VAL A 84 -4.46 3.04 25.23
CA VAL A 84 -5.57 2.67 24.36
C VAL A 84 -5.34 3.24 22.96
N VAL A 85 -5.48 2.39 21.94
CA VAL A 85 -5.44 2.79 20.53
C VAL A 85 -6.85 2.69 19.95
N GLN A 86 -7.26 3.70 19.17
CA GLN A 86 -8.59 3.77 18.56
C GLN A 86 -8.83 2.60 17.60
N ARG A 87 -9.88 1.82 17.88
CA ARG A 87 -10.32 0.71 17.06
C ARG A 87 -11.03 1.14 15.79
N THR A 88 -11.05 0.21 14.84
CA THR A 88 -11.96 0.16 13.68
C THR A 88 -13.36 -0.33 14.08
N GLY A 89 -14.40 0.11 13.35
CA GLY A 89 -15.80 -0.24 13.62
C GLY A 89 -16.42 0.42 14.87
N THR A 90 -17.65 0.02 15.22
CA THR A 90 -18.40 0.51 16.40
C THR A 90 -19.08 -0.61 17.20
N GLU A 91 -19.30 -1.80 16.62
CA GLU A 91 -19.98 -2.94 17.27
C GLU A 91 -19.28 -3.42 18.56
N PRO A 92 -19.99 -3.74 19.66
CA PRO A 92 -19.38 -4.12 20.92
C PRO A 92 -18.39 -5.30 20.84
N ALA A 93 -17.27 -5.21 21.55
CA ALA A 93 -16.14 -6.16 21.56
C ALA A 93 -15.49 -6.46 20.19
N ALA A 94 -15.88 -5.76 19.11
CA ALA A 94 -15.40 -6.02 17.76
C ALA A 94 -14.48 -4.89 17.24
N GLY A 95 -13.80 -5.15 16.12
CA GLY A 95 -12.82 -4.25 15.52
C GLY A 95 -11.37 -4.65 15.79
N ASN A 96 -10.46 -3.81 15.34
CA ASN A 96 -9.01 -3.97 15.50
C ASN A 96 -8.31 -2.61 15.30
N ALA A 97 -7.05 -2.51 15.68
CA ALA A 97 -6.20 -1.35 15.39
C ALA A 97 -4.77 -1.78 15.08
N GLU A 98 -4.05 -0.90 14.41
CA GLU A 98 -2.61 -0.98 14.22
C GLU A 98 -1.90 -0.24 15.36
N ILE A 99 -1.16 -0.99 16.17
CA ILE A 99 -0.36 -0.47 17.28
C ILE A 99 1.08 -0.31 16.81
N ARG A 100 1.59 0.92 16.84
CA ARG A 100 2.98 1.22 16.52
C ARG A 100 3.89 0.73 17.64
N VAL A 101 4.81 -0.17 17.32
CA VAL A 101 5.80 -0.74 18.22
C VAL A 101 7.12 -0.04 17.99
N ARG A 102 7.71 0.52 19.05
CA ARG A 102 9.03 1.16 19.01
C ARG A 102 9.84 0.79 20.22
N GLY A 103 11.16 0.78 20.07
CA GLY A 103 12.08 0.59 21.18
C GLY A 103 13.54 0.83 20.83
N GLU A 104 14.38 0.69 21.82
CA GLU A 104 15.85 0.73 21.71
C GLU A 104 16.38 -0.71 21.69
N VAL A 105 17.36 -0.97 20.82
CA VAL A 105 17.99 -2.29 20.61
C VAL A 105 19.51 -2.23 20.85
N PRO A 106 20.13 -3.31 21.34
CA PRO A 106 21.59 -3.41 21.41
C PRO A 106 22.23 -3.54 20.02
N ASN A 107 23.54 -3.28 19.94
CA ASN A 107 24.34 -3.53 18.74
C ASN A 107 24.27 -5.01 18.30
N GLY A 108 24.16 -5.28 17.00
CA GLY A 108 24.01 -6.63 16.43
C GLY A 108 22.56 -7.08 16.23
N ALA A 109 21.59 -6.31 16.77
CA ALA A 109 20.16 -6.61 16.66
C ALA A 109 19.60 -6.42 15.24
N GLU A 110 20.35 -5.80 14.31
CA GLU A 110 19.99 -5.72 12.89
C GLU A 110 19.95 -7.09 12.19
N ARG A 111 20.57 -8.11 12.79
CA ARG A 111 20.59 -9.49 12.30
C ARG A 111 19.54 -10.39 12.96
N ALA A 112 18.78 -9.88 13.92
CA ALA A 112 17.82 -10.67 14.66
C ALA A 112 16.58 -11.00 13.83
N MET A 113 16.08 -12.24 13.96
CA MET A 113 14.73 -12.57 13.56
C MET A 113 13.76 -12.05 14.61
N TRP A 114 12.92 -11.08 14.23
CA TRP A 114 11.96 -10.44 15.11
C TRP A 114 10.60 -11.13 15.08
N GLU A 115 10.01 -11.30 16.26
CA GLU A 115 8.70 -11.90 16.46
C GLU A 115 7.91 -11.12 17.53
N PHE A 116 6.59 -11.14 17.42
CA PHE A 116 5.68 -10.61 18.44
C PHE A 116 4.58 -11.61 18.77
N ARG A 117 3.94 -11.45 19.93
CA ARG A 117 2.62 -12.02 20.19
C ARG A 117 1.79 -11.13 21.10
N VAL A 118 0.47 -11.27 20.99
CA VAL A 118 -0.50 -10.61 21.87
C VAL A 118 -1.07 -11.65 22.83
N VAL A 119 -0.94 -11.44 24.13
CA VAL A 119 -1.50 -12.31 25.16
C VAL A 119 -2.77 -11.68 25.75
N THR A 120 -3.90 -12.39 25.68
CA THR A 120 -5.18 -11.98 26.29
C THR A 120 -5.04 -11.93 27.82
N LEU A 121 -5.42 -10.81 28.44
CA LEU A 121 -5.52 -10.68 29.91
C LEU A 121 -6.97 -10.91 30.38
N GLU A 122 -7.16 -11.04 31.69
CA GLU A 122 -8.48 -11.27 32.29
C GLU A 122 -9.47 -10.13 31.93
N GLY A 123 -10.72 -10.50 31.64
CA GLY A 123 -11.77 -9.55 31.23
C GLY A 123 -11.76 -9.14 29.75
N ALA A 124 -10.78 -9.60 28.96
CA ALA A 124 -10.76 -9.37 27.52
C ALA A 124 -11.65 -10.37 26.75
N ALA A 125 -12.50 -9.82 25.89
CA ALA A 125 -13.36 -10.52 24.94
C ALA A 125 -12.67 -10.81 23.59
N GLY A 126 -11.61 -10.07 23.25
CA GLY A 126 -10.82 -10.29 22.05
C GLY A 126 -9.72 -11.34 22.23
N ARG A 127 -9.25 -11.91 21.11
CA ARG A 127 -8.29 -13.02 21.09
C ARG A 127 -6.86 -12.52 20.87
N GLY A 128 -5.94 -13.07 21.64
CA GLY A 128 -4.50 -12.96 21.43
C GLY A 128 -4.03 -13.73 20.20
N THR A 129 -2.72 -13.74 19.99
CA THR A 129 -2.03 -14.42 18.89
C THR A 129 -0.96 -15.36 19.42
N ASP A 130 -0.61 -16.37 18.62
CA ASP A 130 0.67 -17.05 18.76
C ASP A 130 1.82 -16.13 18.32
N TRP A 131 3.06 -16.63 18.43
CA TRP A 131 4.24 -15.95 17.92
C TRP A 131 4.16 -15.80 16.39
N ALA A 132 4.18 -14.56 15.93
CA ALA A 132 4.18 -14.18 14.53
C ALA A 132 5.42 -13.33 14.22
N LYS A 133 5.90 -13.37 12.96
CA LYS A 133 7.00 -12.53 12.51
C LYS A 133 6.65 -11.05 12.68
N LEU A 134 7.60 -10.25 13.17
CA LEU A 134 7.53 -8.80 13.22
C LEU A 134 8.52 -8.23 12.21
N ASP A 135 8.04 -7.46 11.22
CA ASP A 135 8.93 -6.81 10.25
C ASP A 135 9.52 -5.54 10.88
N VAL A 136 10.77 -5.64 11.31
CA VAL A 136 11.49 -4.59 12.03
C VAL A 136 12.58 -3.99 11.15
N LYS A 137 12.62 -2.65 11.09
CA LYS A 137 13.80 -1.92 10.61
C LYS A 137 14.53 -1.33 11.83
N VAL A 138 15.82 -1.62 11.93
CA VAL A 138 16.71 -1.04 12.94
C VAL A 138 17.48 0.11 12.30
N GLN A 139 17.48 1.27 12.96
CA GLN A 139 18.24 2.45 12.57
C GLN A 139 18.73 3.17 13.84
N ASP A 140 20.02 3.50 13.90
CA ASP A 140 20.62 4.28 15.01
C ASP A 140 20.32 3.73 16.42
N SER A 141 20.38 2.39 16.57
CA SER A 141 20.03 1.64 17.80
C SER A 141 18.56 1.76 18.24
N ALA A 142 17.68 2.31 17.41
CA ALA A 142 16.24 2.29 17.58
C ALA A 142 15.58 1.35 16.56
N PHE A 143 14.37 0.88 16.87
CA PHE A 143 13.57 0.08 15.96
C PHE A 143 12.12 0.55 15.92
N GLU A 144 11.48 0.32 14.77
CA GLU A 144 10.06 0.59 14.58
C GLU A 144 9.39 -0.53 13.76
N SER A 145 8.16 -0.86 14.14
CA SER A 145 7.24 -1.75 13.42
C SER A 145 5.78 -1.44 13.81
N THR A 146 4.83 -2.18 13.24
CA THR A 146 3.39 -2.05 13.52
C THR A 146 2.78 -3.44 13.69
N VAL A 147 2.00 -3.63 14.76
CA VAL A 147 1.26 -4.88 15.03
C VAL A 147 -0.24 -4.66 14.97
N ARG A 148 -0.96 -5.55 14.30
CA ARG A 148 -2.43 -5.51 14.26
C ARG A 148 -3.01 -6.25 15.46
N VAL A 149 -3.81 -5.57 16.27
CA VAL A 149 -4.38 -6.11 17.52
C VAL A 149 -5.91 -6.00 17.48
N ALA A 150 -6.60 -7.06 17.90
CA ALA A 150 -8.06 -7.09 17.98
C ALA A 150 -8.59 -6.20 19.10
N ALA A 151 -9.73 -5.53 18.88
CA ALA A 151 -10.45 -4.86 19.94
C ALA A 151 -10.96 -5.87 20.99
N GLY A 152 -11.31 -5.37 22.18
CA GLY A 152 -12.07 -6.16 23.15
C GLY A 152 -11.44 -6.37 24.51
N GLY A 153 -10.42 -5.62 24.93
CA GLY A 153 -9.94 -5.67 26.32
C GLY A 153 -8.48 -5.28 26.49
N TRP A 154 -7.92 -5.70 27.62
CA TRP A 154 -6.49 -5.56 27.92
C TRP A 154 -5.69 -6.75 27.41
N TYR A 155 -4.49 -6.46 26.93
CA TYR A 155 -3.52 -7.44 26.45
C TYR A 155 -2.14 -7.16 27.03
N ARG A 156 -1.27 -8.17 27.06
CA ARG A 156 0.18 -7.98 27.07
C ARG A 156 0.70 -8.15 25.65
N LEU A 157 1.43 -7.15 25.15
CA LEU A 157 2.26 -7.32 23.96
C LEU A 157 3.61 -7.85 24.39
N GLU A 158 4.05 -8.95 23.78
CA GLU A 158 5.40 -9.50 23.96
C GLU A 158 6.14 -9.39 22.62
N VAL A 159 7.38 -8.89 22.65
CA VAL A 159 8.25 -8.70 21.48
C VAL A 159 9.59 -9.36 21.75
N ARG A 160 10.12 -10.09 20.78
CA ARG A 160 11.45 -10.71 20.87
C ARG A 160 12.24 -10.59 19.59
N GLY A 161 13.56 -10.53 19.71
CA GLY A 161 14.50 -10.66 18.61
C GLY A 161 15.46 -11.81 18.89
N ARG A 162 15.59 -12.76 17.96
CA ARG A 162 16.49 -13.92 18.07
C ARG A 162 17.69 -13.74 17.15
N VAL A 163 18.90 -13.68 17.71
CA VAL A 163 20.15 -13.66 16.92
C VAL A 163 20.71 -15.07 16.76
N SER A 164 20.52 -15.93 17.76
CA SER A 164 20.83 -17.36 17.74
C SER A 164 19.79 -18.16 18.54
N THR A 165 20.02 -19.46 18.73
CA THR A 165 19.22 -20.31 19.64
C THR A 165 19.23 -19.80 21.07
N ASP A 166 20.38 -19.30 21.52
CA ASP A 166 20.68 -18.98 22.91
C ASP A 166 20.72 -17.47 23.18
N SER A 167 20.74 -16.64 22.13
CA SER A 167 20.68 -15.18 22.21
C SER A 167 19.30 -14.66 21.81
N VAL A 168 18.48 -14.36 22.81
CA VAL A 168 17.12 -13.84 22.67
C VAL A 168 16.98 -12.51 23.42
N MET A 169 16.73 -11.43 22.67
CA MET A 169 16.25 -10.16 23.23
C MET A 169 14.75 -10.25 23.47
N PHE A 170 14.26 -9.73 24.59
CA PHE A 170 12.84 -9.81 24.95
C PHE A 170 12.36 -8.55 25.67
N SER A 171 11.12 -8.13 25.38
CA SER A 171 10.41 -7.07 26.11
C SER A 171 8.91 -7.32 26.11
N THR A 172 8.22 -6.70 27.07
CA THR A 172 6.76 -6.74 27.16
C THR A 172 6.19 -5.39 27.59
N VAL A 173 5.00 -5.06 27.10
CA VAL A 173 4.20 -3.97 27.65
C VAL A 173 2.83 -4.52 28.02
N GLU A 174 2.42 -4.32 29.27
CA GLU A 174 1.09 -4.63 29.76
C GLU A 174 0.58 -3.57 30.77
N PRO A 175 -0.74 -3.36 30.85
CA PRO A 175 -1.72 -3.74 29.84
C PRO A 175 -1.66 -2.78 28.63
N ILE A 176 -2.09 -3.23 27.45
CA ILE A 176 -2.37 -2.37 26.29
C ILE A 176 -3.75 -2.69 25.71
N GLY A 177 -4.41 -1.71 25.12
CA GLY A 177 -5.82 -1.82 24.72
C GLY A 177 -6.11 -1.34 23.31
N VAL A 178 -7.07 -1.99 22.65
CA VAL A 178 -7.70 -1.50 21.42
C VAL A 178 -9.18 -1.27 21.70
N GLY A 179 -9.61 -0.02 21.57
CA GLY A 179 -10.89 0.43 22.09
C GLY A 179 -11.32 1.81 21.58
N GLU A 180 -12.12 2.55 22.35
CA GLU A 180 -12.49 3.93 21.99
C GLU A 180 -11.55 4.94 22.63
N LEU A 181 -11.28 6.02 21.92
CA LEU A 181 -10.42 7.10 22.37
C LEU A 181 -11.08 8.45 22.08
N PHE A 182 -11.16 9.32 23.09
CA PHE A 182 -11.80 10.62 22.99
C PHE A 182 -10.83 11.73 23.43
N VAL A 183 -10.82 12.84 22.68
CA VAL A 183 -10.15 14.07 23.12
C VAL A 183 -11.19 14.96 23.78
N VAL A 184 -10.95 15.40 25.01
CA VAL A 184 -11.83 16.30 25.75
C VAL A 184 -11.24 17.70 25.74
N ALA A 185 -12.02 18.69 25.33
CA ALA A 185 -11.62 20.09 25.25
C ALA A 185 -12.78 21.03 25.66
N GLY A 186 -12.45 22.29 25.95
CA GLY A 186 -13.38 23.27 26.52
C GLY A 186 -12.92 23.81 27.87
N GLN A 187 -13.87 24.12 28.76
CA GLN A 187 -13.63 24.82 30.02
C GLN A 187 -13.89 23.95 31.27
N SER A 188 -14.10 24.57 32.42
CA SER A 188 -14.15 23.96 33.75
C SER A 188 -15.24 22.90 33.94
N TYR A 189 -16.36 22.95 33.21
CA TYR A 189 -17.29 21.81 33.11
C TYR A 189 -16.61 20.50 32.67
N ALA A 190 -15.57 20.59 31.85
CA ALA A 190 -14.78 19.48 31.37
C ALA A 190 -13.58 19.14 32.27
N THR A 191 -13.18 20.03 33.18
CA THR A 191 -12.06 19.79 34.10
C THR A 191 -12.56 19.35 35.47
N ASN A 192 -11.72 19.39 36.50
CA ASN A 192 -12.04 18.91 37.83
C ASN A 192 -12.76 20.01 38.64
N CYS A 193 -13.84 20.57 38.08
CA CYS A 193 -14.62 21.65 38.71
C CYS A 193 -16.06 21.23 39.07
N ASN A 194 -16.27 19.94 39.33
CA ASN A 194 -17.51 19.40 39.89
C ASN A 194 -17.30 18.94 41.35
N ASP A 195 -18.38 18.62 42.08
CA ASP A 195 -18.32 18.33 43.52
C ASP A 195 -17.67 16.97 43.88
N GLU A 196 -18.15 15.85 43.30
CA GLU A 196 -17.82 14.50 43.76
C GLU A 196 -16.68 13.88 42.93
N ARG A 197 -15.54 13.55 43.57
CA ARG A 197 -14.44 12.81 42.91
C ARG A 197 -14.82 11.34 42.70
N PHE A 198 -15.00 10.92 41.45
CA PHE A 198 -15.29 9.52 41.15
C PHE A 198 -14.03 8.67 40.95
N LYS A 199 -14.18 7.38 41.27
CA LYS A 199 -13.25 6.33 40.85
C LYS A 199 -13.95 5.46 39.81
N VAL A 200 -13.25 5.17 38.72
CA VAL A 200 -13.55 4.06 37.79
C VAL A 200 -14.01 2.84 38.57
N ALA A 201 -15.24 2.40 38.30
CA ALA A 201 -15.87 1.24 38.90
C ALA A 201 -15.80 -0.02 38.01
N GLU A 202 -15.38 0.13 36.75
CA GLU A 202 -15.15 -0.99 35.83
C GLU A 202 -14.11 -1.98 36.42
N PRO A 203 -14.47 -3.26 36.63
CA PRO A 203 -13.69 -4.19 37.46
C PRO A 203 -12.31 -4.57 36.90
N HIS A 204 -12.06 -4.34 35.61
CA HIS A 204 -10.77 -4.61 34.97
C HIS A 204 -9.97 -3.33 34.69
N GLY A 205 -10.38 -2.18 35.23
CA GLY A 205 -9.68 -0.90 35.07
C GLY A 205 -9.59 -0.44 33.61
N ARG A 206 -10.59 -0.75 32.77
CA ARG A 206 -10.56 -0.47 31.32
C ARG A 206 -10.85 0.99 30.94
N VAL A 207 -11.01 1.88 31.91
CA VAL A 207 -11.22 3.32 31.70
C VAL A 207 -9.96 4.08 32.12
N VAL A 208 -9.32 4.75 31.16
CA VAL A 208 -8.00 5.36 31.33
C VAL A 208 -7.95 6.80 30.84
N ALA A 209 -7.08 7.59 31.47
CA ALA A 209 -6.81 8.96 31.11
C ALA A 209 -5.36 9.12 30.63
N PHE A 210 -5.15 9.92 29.59
CA PHE A 210 -3.84 10.34 29.11
C PHE A 210 -3.46 11.70 29.69
N ASP A 211 -2.38 11.74 30.47
CA ASP A 211 -1.77 12.96 30.97
C ASP A 211 -0.92 13.61 29.86
N SER A 212 -1.48 14.64 29.22
CA SER A 212 -0.82 15.36 28.12
C SER A 212 0.42 16.16 28.52
N VAL A 213 0.65 16.36 29.83
CA VAL A 213 1.82 17.07 30.38
C VAL A 213 2.95 16.08 30.65
N LYS A 214 2.66 14.96 31.32
CA LYS A 214 3.63 13.89 31.63
C LYS A 214 3.89 12.92 30.48
N GLY A 215 2.96 12.83 29.52
CA GLY A 215 3.00 11.87 28.42
C GLY A 215 2.65 10.43 28.83
N THR A 216 1.91 10.24 29.92
CA THR A 216 1.66 8.92 30.53
C THR A 216 0.17 8.57 30.59
N TRP A 217 -0.16 7.28 30.54
CA TRP A 217 -1.51 6.77 30.80
C TRP A 217 -1.68 6.28 32.23
N GLY A 218 -2.90 6.38 32.76
CA GLY A 218 -3.30 5.77 34.03
C GLY A 218 -4.81 5.56 34.10
N ILE A 219 -5.30 4.85 35.12
CA ILE A 219 -6.74 4.69 35.37
C ILE A 219 -7.39 6.07 35.55
N ALA A 220 -8.53 6.31 34.91
CA ALA A 220 -9.22 7.61 34.90
C ALA A 220 -9.96 7.93 36.21
N HIS A 221 -9.32 7.75 37.38
CA HIS A 221 -9.85 8.26 38.64
C HIS A 221 -9.78 9.79 38.67
N ASP A 222 -10.74 10.45 39.34
CA ASP A 222 -10.66 11.87 39.62
C ASP A 222 -9.62 12.17 40.74
N PRO A 223 -8.89 13.30 40.65
CA PRO A 223 -8.93 14.30 39.59
C PRO A 223 -8.27 13.82 38.28
N GLN A 224 -8.90 14.14 37.15
CA GLN A 224 -8.35 13.88 35.82
C GLN A 224 -7.08 14.71 35.57
N PRO A 225 -6.16 14.26 34.69
CA PRO A 225 -4.92 14.97 34.41
C PRO A 225 -5.13 16.20 33.50
N THR A 226 -5.63 17.30 34.07
CA THR A 226 -5.78 18.60 33.41
C THR A 226 -4.63 19.55 33.78
N SER A 227 -4.39 20.57 32.95
CA SER A 227 -3.28 21.51 33.17
C SER A 227 -3.62 22.73 34.03
N ASP A 228 -4.87 22.87 34.46
CA ASP A 228 -5.41 24.07 35.10
C ASP A 228 -5.30 24.04 36.64
N GLY A 229 -4.77 22.95 37.20
CA GLY A 229 -4.64 22.77 38.65
C GLY A 229 -5.97 22.51 39.37
N SER A 230 -7.07 22.32 38.63
CA SER A 230 -8.35 21.96 39.21
C SER A 230 -8.29 20.57 39.86
N ASP A 231 -8.97 20.42 41.00
CA ASP A 231 -8.79 19.26 41.89
C ASP A 231 -10.11 18.53 42.28
N GLY A 232 -11.27 19.00 41.84
CA GLY A 232 -12.59 18.43 42.18
C GLY A 232 -12.93 17.15 41.40
N GLY A 233 -14.21 16.92 41.21
CA GLY A 233 -14.75 15.82 40.40
C GLY A 233 -14.89 16.17 38.92
N SER A 234 -15.04 15.14 38.09
CA SER A 234 -15.36 15.26 36.67
C SER A 234 -16.52 14.35 36.25
N ILE A 235 -16.92 14.38 34.97
CA ILE A 235 -17.95 13.51 34.40
C ILE A 235 -17.37 12.28 33.66
N TRP A 236 -16.05 12.24 33.51
CA TRP A 236 -15.36 11.28 32.64
C TRP A 236 -15.26 9.85 33.21
N PRO A 237 -15.01 9.63 34.52
CA PRO A 237 -15.06 8.29 35.10
C PRO A 237 -16.43 7.59 34.91
N PRO A 238 -17.59 8.16 35.31
CA PRO A 238 -18.88 7.49 35.13
C PRO A 238 -19.30 7.34 33.66
N LEU A 239 -18.92 8.28 32.78
CA LEU A 239 -19.13 8.12 31.33
C LEU A 239 -18.30 6.95 30.79
N GLY A 240 -17.04 6.86 31.19
CA GLY A 240 -16.14 5.79 30.79
C GLY A 240 -16.58 4.42 31.27
N ASP A 241 -17.03 4.30 32.52
CA ASP A 241 -17.58 3.06 33.08
C ASP A 241 -18.80 2.57 32.26
N ALA A 242 -19.69 3.49 31.88
CA ALA A 242 -20.86 3.16 31.07
C ALA A 242 -20.48 2.76 29.63
N LEU A 243 -19.57 3.48 28.98
CA LEU A 243 -19.06 3.15 27.65
C LEU A 243 -18.31 1.81 27.63
N ALA A 244 -17.46 1.53 28.64
CA ALA A 244 -16.72 0.28 28.75
C ALA A 244 -17.66 -0.92 28.94
N LYS A 245 -18.76 -0.74 29.70
CA LYS A 245 -19.82 -1.72 29.88
C LYS A 245 -20.59 -2.00 28.58
N GLU A 246 -20.97 -0.96 27.85
CA GLU A 246 -21.77 -1.08 26.62
C GLU A 246 -20.95 -1.61 25.44
N LEU A 247 -19.78 -1.02 25.19
CA LEU A 247 -18.94 -1.31 24.03
C LEU A 247 -17.98 -2.48 24.27
N ARG A 248 -17.81 -2.92 25.53
CA ARG A 248 -16.96 -4.06 25.91
C ARG A 248 -15.50 -3.95 25.43
N VAL A 249 -14.99 -2.71 25.35
CA VAL A 249 -13.62 -2.36 24.97
C VAL A 249 -13.05 -1.35 25.96
N PRO A 250 -11.71 -1.17 26.04
CA PRO A 250 -11.10 -0.07 26.78
C PRO A 250 -11.55 1.30 26.27
N ILE A 251 -11.66 2.26 27.19
CA ILE A 251 -12.06 3.64 26.92
C ILE A 251 -10.95 4.57 27.38
N GLY A 252 -10.38 5.34 26.46
CA GLY A 252 -9.38 6.35 26.72
C GLY A 252 -9.93 7.77 26.63
N PHE A 253 -9.61 8.62 27.60
CA PHE A 253 -9.84 10.06 27.54
C PHE A 253 -8.51 10.82 27.56
N ALA A 254 -8.35 11.79 26.67
CA ALA A 254 -7.24 12.74 26.72
C ALA A 254 -7.79 14.14 26.97
N ASN A 255 -7.75 14.57 28.23
CA ASN A 255 -8.35 15.83 28.65
C ASN A 255 -7.33 16.97 28.54
N VAL A 256 -7.62 17.91 27.63
CA VAL A 256 -6.81 19.12 27.41
C VAL A 256 -7.54 20.40 27.80
N ALA A 257 -8.77 20.28 28.32
CA ALA A 257 -9.59 21.40 28.75
C ALA A 257 -8.93 22.22 29.89
N VAL A 258 -9.31 23.50 29.98
CA VAL A 258 -8.75 24.47 30.93
C VAL A 258 -9.86 25.37 31.46
N GLY A 259 -10.06 25.36 32.78
CA GLY A 259 -11.09 26.16 33.45
C GLY A 259 -11.05 27.66 33.12
N GLY A 260 -12.24 28.27 33.01
CA GLY A 260 -12.38 29.70 32.75
C GLY A 260 -11.90 30.20 31.38
N THR A 261 -11.76 29.32 30.38
CA THR A 261 -11.30 29.70 29.03
C THR A 261 -12.43 29.84 28.02
N SER A 262 -12.50 30.96 27.29
CA SER A 262 -13.43 31.16 26.18
C SER A 262 -12.85 30.66 24.85
N SER A 263 -13.69 30.49 23.83
CA SER A 263 -13.29 30.06 22.48
C SER A 263 -12.14 30.88 21.88
N HIS A 264 -11.99 32.15 22.25
CA HIS A 264 -10.88 33.00 21.79
C HIS A 264 -9.50 32.51 22.26
N GLN A 265 -9.38 31.95 23.47
CA GLN A 265 -8.10 31.43 23.99
C GLN A 265 -7.68 30.10 23.35
N TRP A 266 -8.59 29.48 22.60
CA TRP A 266 -8.37 28.23 21.87
C TRP A 266 -7.94 28.44 20.42
N MET A 267 -7.82 29.69 19.95
CA MET A 267 -7.43 30.01 18.56
C MET A 267 -6.03 29.46 18.18
N PRO A 268 -5.76 29.23 16.87
CA PRO A 268 -4.55 28.52 16.41
C PRO A 268 -3.19 29.09 16.81
N ASP A 269 -3.12 30.37 17.15
CA ASP A 269 -1.95 31.08 17.68
C ASP A 269 -1.76 30.90 19.20
N GLY A 270 -2.77 30.37 19.89
CA GLY A 270 -2.79 30.16 21.34
C GLY A 270 -2.19 28.82 21.82
N GLN A 271 -1.69 28.82 23.06
CA GLN A 271 -1.10 27.64 23.69
C GLN A 271 -2.08 26.47 23.88
N LEU A 272 -3.39 26.75 24.02
CA LEU A 272 -4.42 25.72 24.16
C LEU A 272 -4.59 24.93 22.85
N HIS A 273 -4.54 25.61 21.69
CA HIS A 273 -4.55 24.96 20.38
C HIS A 273 -3.29 24.13 20.17
N ALA A 274 -2.12 24.67 20.50
CA ALA A 274 -0.86 23.93 20.42
C ALA A 274 -0.89 22.63 21.27
N ARG A 275 -1.50 22.67 22.47
CA ARG A 275 -1.71 21.47 23.31
C ARG A 275 -2.71 20.50 22.70
N LEU A 276 -3.83 20.98 22.18
CA LEU A 276 -4.83 20.17 21.48
C LEU A 276 -4.22 19.44 20.28
N VAL A 277 -3.48 20.16 19.43
CA VAL A 277 -2.76 19.61 18.28
C VAL A 277 -1.73 18.57 18.70
N LYS A 278 -0.84 18.91 19.65
CA LYS A 278 0.19 17.99 20.17
C LYS A 278 -0.42 16.71 20.73
N THR A 279 -1.52 16.83 21.48
CA THR A 279 -2.20 15.70 22.09
C THR A 279 -2.79 14.77 21.03
N GLY A 280 -3.58 15.29 20.08
CA GLY A 280 -4.11 14.46 19.00
C GLY A 280 -3.02 13.80 18.14
N LYS A 281 -1.90 14.49 17.86
CA LYS A 281 -0.72 13.89 17.20
C LYS A 281 -0.09 12.75 18.00
N THR A 282 -0.06 12.86 19.33
CA THR A 282 0.51 11.84 20.23
C THR A 282 -0.38 10.60 20.33
N LEU A 283 -1.70 10.79 20.28
CA LEU A 283 -2.70 9.72 20.31
C LEU A 283 -2.84 8.98 18.96
N GLY A 284 -2.65 9.69 17.85
CA GLY A 284 -2.97 9.19 16.51
C GLY A 284 -4.46 9.35 16.22
N ARG A 285 -5.13 8.29 15.74
CA ARG A 285 -6.59 8.32 15.50
C ARG A 285 -7.35 8.30 16.83
N PHE A 286 -8.48 9.00 16.87
CA PHE A 286 -9.44 9.00 17.97
C PHE A 286 -10.88 9.20 17.43
N ARG A 287 -11.89 8.84 18.22
CA ARG A 287 -13.31 8.78 17.82
C ARG A 287 -13.91 10.14 17.55
N ALA A 288 -13.75 11.08 18.49
CA ALA A 288 -14.37 12.40 18.46
C ALA A 288 -13.61 13.39 19.36
N VAL A 289 -13.82 14.68 19.13
CA VAL A 289 -13.56 15.73 20.12
C VAL A 289 -14.86 15.97 20.91
N LEU A 290 -14.80 15.83 22.23
CA LEU A 290 -15.88 16.17 23.15
C LEU A 290 -15.66 17.62 23.61
N TRP A 291 -16.46 18.55 23.09
CA TRP A 291 -16.31 19.99 23.31
C TRP A 291 -17.34 20.47 24.33
N GLN A 292 -16.90 20.63 25.58
CA GLN A 292 -17.73 21.02 26.72
C GLN A 292 -17.43 22.50 27.07
N GLN A 293 -18.14 23.41 26.40
CA GLN A 293 -17.84 24.85 26.35
C GLN A 293 -19.13 25.67 26.27
N GLY A 294 -19.06 26.94 26.65
CA GLY A 294 -20.14 27.90 26.45
C GLY A 294 -20.11 29.03 27.48
N GLU A 295 -20.06 28.68 28.76
CA GLU A 295 -20.13 29.63 29.88
C GLU A 295 -19.11 30.78 29.78
N SER A 296 -17.84 30.47 29.55
CA SER A 296 -16.80 31.50 29.46
C SER A 296 -16.97 32.42 28.24
N ASP A 297 -17.64 31.96 27.18
CA ASP A 297 -18.04 32.78 26.02
C ASP A 297 -19.28 33.63 26.28
N VAL A 298 -20.16 33.23 27.21
CA VAL A 298 -21.25 34.09 27.73
C VAL A 298 -20.63 35.27 28.48
N ILE A 299 -19.74 34.98 29.45
CA ILE A 299 -19.02 35.99 30.27
C ILE A 299 -18.18 36.92 29.39
N ALA A 300 -17.44 36.38 28.41
CA ALA A 300 -16.64 37.16 27.47
C ALA A 300 -17.48 37.97 26.45
N LYS A 301 -18.81 37.82 26.47
CA LYS A 301 -19.75 38.46 25.53
C LYS A 301 -19.47 38.12 24.05
N THR A 302 -18.95 36.92 23.78
CA THR A 302 -18.64 36.46 22.41
C THR A 302 -19.90 36.53 21.54
N THR A 303 -19.80 37.12 20.35
CA THR A 303 -20.92 37.20 19.40
C THR A 303 -21.14 35.87 18.69
N VAL A 304 -22.35 35.64 18.15
CA VAL A 304 -22.67 34.42 17.38
C VAL A 304 -21.65 34.21 16.26
N ALA A 305 -21.44 35.22 15.42
CA ALA A 305 -20.50 35.16 14.31
C ALA A 305 -19.07 34.83 14.78
N LYS A 306 -18.61 35.44 15.88
CA LYS A 306 -17.24 35.19 16.37
C LYS A 306 -17.07 33.81 16.99
N TYR A 307 -18.08 33.29 17.71
CA TYR A 307 -18.04 31.93 18.23
C TYR A 307 -18.00 30.89 17.10
N VAL A 308 -18.84 31.07 16.06
CA VAL A 308 -18.85 30.21 14.85
C VAL A 308 -17.50 30.27 14.12
N GLU A 309 -16.94 31.47 13.90
CA GLU A 309 -15.64 31.67 13.25
C GLU A 309 -14.51 31.01 14.05
N ASN A 310 -14.46 31.23 15.36
CA ASN A 310 -13.45 30.64 16.24
C ASN A 310 -13.50 29.12 16.13
N LEU A 311 -14.67 28.49 16.36
CA LEU A 311 -14.80 27.03 16.36
C LEU A 311 -14.43 26.39 15.02
N LYS A 312 -14.78 27.04 13.90
CA LYS A 312 -14.32 26.64 12.56
C LYS A 312 -12.79 26.67 12.46
N SER A 313 -12.18 27.82 12.72
CA SER A 313 -10.72 28.01 12.63
C SER A 313 -9.95 27.02 13.51
N ILE A 314 -10.43 26.80 14.74
CA ILE A 314 -9.85 25.86 15.70
C ILE A 314 -9.93 24.41 15.16
N ARG A 315 -11.12 23.96 14.73
CA ARG A 315 -11.34 22.63 14.15
C ARG A 315 -10.51 22.40 12.90
N GLU A 316 -10.64 23.28 11.91
CA GLU A 316 -10.00 23.17 10.59
C GLU A 316 -8.47 23.13 10.75
N THR A 317 -7.89 24.01 11.57
CA THR A 317 -6.44 24.01 11.80
C THR A 317 -5.97 22.79 12.59
N ALA A 318 -6.74 22.33 13.58
CA ALA A 318 -6.39 21.13 14.34
C ALA A 318 -6.45 19.87 13.47
N ALA A 319 -7.52 19.69 12.69
CA ALA A 319 -7.72 18.57 11.79
C ALA A 319 -6.65 18.53 10.67
N LYS A 320 -6.33 19.68 10.06
CA LYS A 320 -5.21 19.81 9.12
C LYS A 320 -3.88 19.40 9.75
N ALA A 321 -3.64 19.75 11.02
CA ALA A 321 -2.43 19.37 11.72
C ALA A 321 -2.40 17.88 12.11
N TRP A 322 -3.55 17.23 12.30
CA TRP A 322 -3.68 15.79 12.59
C TRP A 322 -3.65 14.91 11.33
N GLY A 323 -4.01 15.45 10.16
CA GLY A 323 -4.13 14.69 8.91
C GLY A 323 -5.42 13.86 8.81
N PHE A 324 -6.40 14.11 9.69
CA PHE A 324 -7.74 13.52 9.61
C PHE A 324 -8.79 14.40 10.32
N GLU A 325 -10.06 14.21 9.96
CA GLU A 325 -11.18 15.02 10.45
C GLU A 325 -12.10 14.22 11.40
N PRO A 326 -11.84 14.19 12.72
CA PRO A 326 -12.80 13.63 13.68
C PRO A 326 -14.03 14.55 13.80
N PRO A 327 -15.22 14.00 14.13
CA PRO A 327 -16.39 14.81 14.48
C PRO A 327 -16.15 15.58 15.80
N TRP A 328 -16.71 16.78 15.88
CA TRP A 328 -16.70 17.62 17.08
C TRP A 328 -18.10 17.65 17.68
N LEU A 329 -18.25 17.08 18.87
CA LEU A 329 -19.52 17.04 19.61
C LEU A 329 -19.61 18.26 20.52
N LEU A 330 -20.53 19.17 20.21
CA LEU A 330 -20.64 20.48 20.86
C LEU A 330 -21.72 20.46 21.95
N ALA A 331 -21.33 20.33 23.21
CA ALA A 331 -22.30 20.42 24.32
C ALA A 331 -22.79 21.86 24.52
N LYS A 332 -24.05 22.02 24.94
CA LYS A 332 -24.54 23.30 25.44
C LYS A 332 -24.29 23.34 26.96
N SER A 333 -23.21 24.04 27.33
CA SER A 333 -22.78 24.23 28.71
C SER A 333 -22.60 25.73 28.96
N THR A 334 -23.71 26.47 28.91
CA THR A 334 -23.77 27.93 29.00
C THR A 334 -24.35 28.45 30.32
N LEU A 335 -24.99 27.63 31.14
CA LEU A 335 -25.54 28.06 32.43
C LEU A 335 -24.46 28.04 33.54
N HIS A 336 -24.38 29.05 34.42
CA HIS A 336 -23.73 28.88 35.74
C HIS A 336 -24.49 29.62 36.85
N PRO A 337 -25.30 28.91 37.68
CA PRO A 337 -26.32 29.54 38.53
C PRO A 337 -25.80 30.39 39.70
N THR A 338 -24.48 30.41 39.94
CA THR A 338 -23.84 31.09 41.08
C THR A 338 -22.76 32.10 40.65
N VAL A 339 -22.49 32.25 39.35
CA VAL A 339 -21.44 33.14 38.82
C VAL A 339 -22.04 34.32 38.04
N TYR A 340 -23.11 34.09 37.28
CA TYR A 340 -23.89 35.16 36.65
C TYR A 340 -25.36 34.74 36.45
N ASN A 341 -26.16 35.68 35.95
CA ASN A 341 -27.51 35.45 35.46
C ASN A 341 -27.67 36.27 34.16
N ASP A 342 -27.44 35.64 33.01
CA ASP A 342 -27.53 36.27 31.68
C ASP A 342 -28.19 35.31 30.67
N PRO A 343 -29.51 35.10 30.76
CA PRO A 343 -30.23 34.20 29.84
C PRO A 343 -30.14 34.65 28.37
N THR A 344 -29.91 35.94 28.13
CA THR A 344 -29.71 36.50 26.78
C THR A 344 -28.36 36.09 26.21
N GLY A 345 -27.30 36.15 27.02
CA GLY A 345 -25.97 35.67 26.65
C GLY A 345 -25.89 34.15 26.50
N GLU A 346 -26.58 33.42 27.37
CA GLU A 346 -26.77 31.97 27.24
C GLU A 346 -27.43 31.62 25.90
N ALA A 347 -28.61 32.21 25.61
CA ALA A 347 -29.31 32.01 24.35
C ALA A 347 -28.45 32.37 23.12
N ARG A 348 -27.62 33.41 23.20
CA ARG A 348 -26.69 33.83 22.14
C ARG A 348 -25.66 32.74 21.82
N ILE A 349 -25.00 32.17 22.83
CA ILE A 349 -23.98 31.12 22.61
C ILE A 349 -24.65 29.79 22.22
N ARG A 350 -25.82 29.46 22.80
CA ARG A 350 -26.61 28.29 22.41
C ARG A 350 -27.01 28.34 20.93
N GLY A 351 -27.47 29.50 20.45
CA GLY A 351 -27.77 29.73 19.04
C GLY A 351 -26.53 29.60 18.14
N ALA A 352 -25.35 30.03 18.60
CA ALA A 352 -24.11 29.83 17.85
C ALA A 352 -23.71 28.35 17.72
N ILE A 353 -23.97 27.54 18.75
CA ILE A 353 -23.82 26.08 18.69
C ILE A 353 -24.84 25.49 17.71
N ASP A 354 -26.09 25.96 17.74
CA ASP A 354 -27.14 25.50 16.82
C ASP A 354 -26.84 25.84 15.34
N GLU A 355 -26.12 26.94 15.05
CA GLU A 355 -25.60 27.19 13.70
C GLU A 355 -24.40 26.29 13.35
N LEU A 356 -23.48 26.05 14.28
CA LEU A 356 -22.31 25.19 14.05
C LEU A 356 -22.71 23.74 13.71
N VAL A 357 -23.69 23.15 14.41
CA VAL A 357 -24.09 21.74 14.18
C VAL A 357 -24.77 21.49 12.82
N LYS A 358 -25.17 22.56 12.10
CA LYS A 358 -25.62 22.47 10.70
C LYS A 358 -24.46 22.32 9.71
N LEU A 359 -23.22 22.60 10.14
CA LEU A 359 -22.04 22.56 9.28
C LEU A 359 -21.34 21.18 9.30
N PRO A 360 -20.68 20.79 8.20
CA PRO A 360 -19.94 19.53 8.16
C PRO A 360 -18.90 19.40 9.28
N GLY A 361 -18.80 18.19 9.85
CA GLY A 361 -17.79 17.86 10.87
C GLY A 361 -18.10 18.33 12.29
N PHE A 362 -19.16 19.12 12.50
CA PHE A 362 -19.73 19.41 13.81
C PHE A 362 -20.99 18.57 14.05
N ARG A 363 -21.25 18.24 15.31
CA ARG A 363 -22.35 17.35 15.73
C ARG A 363 -22.94 17.83 17.07
N PRO A 364 -24.24 17.61 17.32
CA PRO A 364 -24.86 18.02 18.58
C PRO A 364 -24.26 17.23 19.75
N GLY A 365 -23.71 17.95 20.72
CA GLY A 365 -23.41 17.43 22.06
C GLY A 365 -24.63 17.52 22.98
N PRO A 366 -24.51 17.08 24.24
CA PRO A 366 -25.61 17.12 25.20
C PRO A 366 -25.96 18.56 25.62
N ASP A 367 -27.25 18.81 25.82
CA ASP A 367 -27.75 20.08 26.38
C ASP A 367 -27.70 20.06 27.91
N THR A 368 -26.49 20.20 28.45
CA THR A 368 -26.26 20.09 29.90
C THR A 368 -26.86 21.23 30.73
N ASP A 369 -27.31 22.31 30.09
CA ASP A 369 -27.99 23.42 30.78
C ASP A 369 -29.35 22.99 31.34
N THR A 370 -29.98 21.97 30.75
CA THR A 370 -31.24 21.36 31.23
C THR A 370 -31.15 20.73 32.62
N LEU A 371 -29.93 20.42 33.09
CA LEU A 371 -29.70 19.95 34.46
C LEU A 371 -29.84 21.12 35.43
N ALA A 372 -30.90 21.12 36.24
CA ALA A 372 -31.19 22.17 37.23
C ALA A 372 -31.38 21.59 38.65
N GLY A 373 -31.55 22.46 39.65
CA GLY A 373 -31.83 22.06 41.04
C GLY A 373 -30.72 21.19 41.64
N GLU A 374 -31.09 20.01 42.17
CA GLU A 374 -30.18 19.02 42.80
C GLU A 374 -28.97 18.60 41.94
N ASN A 375 -28.99 18.87 40.62
CA ASN A 375 -27.91 18.55 39.70
C ASN A 375 -26.75 19.55 39.74
N ARG A 376 -26.96 20.75 40.31
CA ARG A 376 -25.96 21.82 40.34
C ARG A 376 -25.18 21.80 41.65
N GLY A 377 -23.92 22.20 41.58
CA GLY A 377 -23.13 22.44 42.78
C GLY A 377 -23.74 23.56 43.61
N ASP A 378 -23.57 23.49 44.94
CA ASP A 378 -24.20 24.45 45.83
C ASP A 378 -23.48 25.82 45.83
N ALA A 379 -24.15 26.84 46.36
CA ALA A 379 -23.63 28.21 46.40
C ALA A 379 -22.35 28.38 47.26
N LYS A 380 -22.00 27.39 48.08
CA LYS A 380 -20.76 27.35 48.89
C LYS A 380 -19.63 26.64 48.14
N SER A 381 -19.92 25.59 47.37
CA SER A 381 -18.91 24.84 46.60
C SER A 381 -18.47 25.59 45.34
N ARG A 382 -19.36 26.37 44.72
CA ARG A 382 -19.16 27.05 43.42
C ARG A 382 -18.73 26.08 42.30
N ARG A 383 -19.03 24.79 42.44
CA ARG A 383 -18.78 23.78 41.42
C ARG A 383 -19.94 23.72 40.42
N HIS A 384 -19.70 23.20 39.22
CA HIS A 384 -20.70 23.23 38.14
C HIS A 384 -21.83 22.21 38.31
N PHE A 385 -21.49 20.98 38.67
CA PHE A 385 -22.42 19.89 38.96
C PHE A 385 -22.19 19.29 40.35
N SER A 386 -23.30 18.88 40.97
CA SER A 386 -23.29 17.96 42.12
C SER A 386 -22.92 16.54 41.67
N GLY A 387 -22.65 15.63 42.61
CA GLY A 387 -22.43 14.22 42.29
C GLY A 387 -23.58 13.55 41.52
N ILE A 388 -24.83 13.96 41.75
CA ILE A 388 -26.00 13.51 40.97
C ILE A 388 -25.95 14.12 39.56
N GLY A 389 -25.68 15.42 39.45
CA GLY A 389 -25.57 16.10 38.16
C GLY A 389 -24.43 15.56 37.30
N GLN A 390 -23.28 15.21 37.88
CA GLN A 390 -22.16 14.59 37.17
C GLN A 390 -22.56 13.25 36.53
N ARG A 391 -23.30 12.41 37.28
CA ARG A 391 -23.81 11.12 36.77
C ARG A 391 -24.84 11.33 35.65
N ARG A 392 -25.80 12.26 35.81
CA ARG A 392 -26.77 12.57 34.74
C ARG A 392 -26.12 13.21 33.52
N ALA A 393 -25.13 14.09 33.68
CA ALA A 393 -24.35 14.66 32.58
C ALA A 393 -23.55 13.58 31.82
N ALA A 394 -23.00 12.60 32.53
CA ALA A 394 -22.36 11.43 31.92
C ALA A 394 -23.37 10.55 31.14
N GLU A 395 -24.59 10.34 31.66
CA GLU A 395 -25.68 9.65 30.94
C GLU A 395 -26.10 10.39 29.66
N MET A 396 -26.15 11.74 29.70
CA MET A 396 -26.44 12.56 28.52
C MET A 396 -25.33 12.46 27.47
N TRP A 397 -24.06 12.49 27.88
CA TRP A 397 -22.93 12.25 26.98
C TRP A 397 -22.93 10.82 26.41
N LEU A 398 -23.28 9.82 27.21
CA LEU A 398 -23.44 8.44 26.77
C LEU A 398 -24.52 8.32 25.70
N ALA A 399 -25.68 8.97 25.89
CA ALA A 399 -26.77 8.96 24.92
C ALA A 399 -26.35 9.59 23.58
N VAL A 400 -25.63 10.72 23.62
CA VAL A 400 -25.07 11.36 22.42
C VAL A 400 -24.03 10.48 21.74
N ILE A 401 -23.06 9.95 22.49
CA ILE A 401 -22.00 9.09 21.94
C ILE A 401 -22.59 7.78 21.39
N ARG A 402 -23.63 7.21 22.01
CA ARG A 402 -24.39 6.08 21.44
C ARG A 402 -25.06 6.47 20.13
N GLY A 403 -25.71 7.63 20.09
CA GLY A 403 -26.29 8.19 18.86
C GLY A 403 -25.25 8.30 17.75
N GLU A 404 -24.08 8.86 18.05
CA GLU A 404 -22.96 8.96 17.10
C GLU A 404 -22.33 7.61 16.74
N LEU A 405 -22.30 6.62 17.62
CA LEU A 405 -21.77 5.28 17.30
C LEU A 405 -22.76 4.42 16.49
N ALA A 406 -24.06 4.75 16.55
CA ALA A 406 -25.12 4.14 15.76
C ALA A 406 -25.36 4.87 14.42
N ALA A 407 -25.21 6.19 14.39
CA ALA A 407 -25.30 7.04 13.20
C ALA A 407 -23.96 7.16 12.46
N ALA A 408 -22.83 6.86 13.12
CA ALA A 408 -21.57 6.61 12.45
C ALA A 408 -21.81 5.55 11.37
N PRO A 409 -21.52 5.86 10.10
CA PRO A 409 -21.59 4.85 9.07
C PRO A 409 -20.73 3.66 9.50
N ARG A 410 -21.32 2.46 9.54
CA ARG A 410 -20.54 1.22 9.71
C ARG A 410 -19.41 1.28 8.69
N ASP A 411 -18.18 1.28 9.19
CA ASP A 411 -16.93 1.55 8.46
C ASP A 411 -16.61 3.04 8.15
N MET A 412 -15.79 3.65 9.02
CA MET A 412 -15.15 4.98 8.89
C MET A 412 -13.69 5.04 9.43
N SER A 413 -13.16 3.95 9.97
CA SER A 413 -11.72 3.74 10.06
C SER A 413 -11.44 2.31 9.61
N SER A 414 -10.70 2.24 8.51
CA SER A 414 -10.47 1.01 7.78
C SER A 414 -9.13 1.18 7.07
N SER A 415 -8.14 0.42 7.54
CA SER A 415 -7.23 -0.31 6.62
C SER A 415 -7.95 -1.58 6.14
N ALA A 416 -9.28 -1.52 5.94
CA ALA A 416 -10.02 -2.68 5.50
C ALA A 416 -9.70 -2.96 4.04
N ALA A 417 -9.67 -4.26 3.74
CA ALA A 417 -9.85 -4.71 2.38
C ALA A 417 -11.07 -4.03 1.76
N ARG A 418 -10.95 -3.66 0.49
CA ARG A 418 -12.03 -3.18 -0.37
C ARG A 418 -13.29 -4.01 -0.11
N SER A 419 -14.40 -3.36 0.27
CA SER A 419 -15.66 -4.08 0.52
C SER A 419 -16.41 -4.28 -0.79
N THR A 420 -16.80 -5.51 -1.11
CA THR A 420 -17.48 -5.86 -2.36
C THR A 420 -18.85 -6.47 -2.09
N GLN A 421 -19.87 -6.03 -2.84
CA GLN A 421 -21.24 -6.52 -2.80
C GLN A 421 -21.69 -6.90 -4.21
N ALA A 422 -22.20 -8.12 -4.39
CA ALA A 422 -22.97 -8.46 -5.59
C ALA A 422 -24.30 -7.69 -5.54
N LEU A 423 -24.44 -6.66 -6.37
CA LEU A 423 -25.54 -5.70 -6.32
C LEU A 423 -26.67 -6.07 -7.29
N PHE A 424 -26.31 -6.64 -8.45
CA PHE A 424 -27.27 -7.22 -9.39
C PHE A 424 -26.84 -8.66 -9.72
N VAL A 425 -27.61 -9.62 -9.22
CA VAL A 425 -27.35 -11.05 -9.37
C VAL A 425 -28.19 -11.61 -10.51
N SER A 426 -27.55 -12.17 -11.53
CA SER A 426 -28.25 -12.73 -12.69
C SER A 426 -29.20 -13.87 -12.29
N ASN A 427 -30.47 -13.82 -12.75
CA ASN A 427 -31.58 -14.72 -12.37
C ASN A 427 -32.15 -14.49 -10.94
N ASP A 428 -31.87 -13.33 -10.33
CA ASP A 428 -32.58 -12.84 -9.14
C ASP A 428 -33.61 -11.79 -9.57
N GLY A 429 -34.90 -12.11 -9.37
CA GLY A 429 -36.04 -11.30 -9.81
C GLY A 429 -36.43 -11.49 -11.29
N GLN A 430 -36.91 -10.42 -11.93
CA GLN A 430 -37.52 -10.47 -13.27
C GLN A 430 -36.51 -10.60 -14.45
N PHE A 431 -35.22 -10.40 -14.19
CA PHE A 431 -34.18 -10.38 -15.24
C PHE A 431 -33.20 -11.55 -15.14
N LYS A 432 -32.99 -12.26 -16.25
CA LYS A 432 -32.04 -13.39 -16.32
C LYS A 432 -30.58 -12.93 -16.36
N ARG A 433 -30.29 -11.67 -16.72
CA ARG A 433 -28.93 -11.09 -16.68
C ARG A 433 -28.95 -9.57 -16.50
N TYR A 434 -27.95 -9.04 -15.79
CA TYR A 434 -27.70 -7.60 -15.66
C TYR A 434 -26.35 -7.22 -16.26
N ARG A 435 -26.28 -6.11 -17.02
CA ARG A 435 -25.08 -5.69 -17.78
C ARG A 435 -24.94 -4.18 -17.91
N ILE A 436 -23.76 -3.73 -18.37
CA ILE A 436 -23.48 -2.33 -18.72
C ILE A 436 -23.71 -1.36 -17.53
N PRO A 437 -22.82 -1.41 -16.52
CA PRO A 437 -22.94 -0.62 -15.30
C PRO A 437 -22.70 0.87 -15.55
N SER A 438 -23.57 1.68 -14.96
CA SER A 438 -23.37 3.11 -14.70
C SER A 438 -23.52 3.38 -13.21
N LEU A 439 -22.64 4.23 -12.66
CA LEU A 439 -22.63 4.60 -11.24
C LEU A 439 -22.52 6.12 -11.13
N LEU A 440 -23.61 6.76 -10.72
CA LEU A 440 -23.71 8.21 -10.57
C LEU A 440 -23.88 8.59 -9.09
N VAL A 441 -23.30 9.71 -8.68
CA VAL A 441 -23.54 10.31 -7.35
C VAL A 441 -24.22 11.67 -7.52
N THR A 442 -25.37 11.84 -6.87
CA THR A 442 -26.19 13.06 -6.99
C THR A 442 -25.63 14.21 -6.17
N LYS A 443 -26.18 15.41 -6.38
CA LYS A 443 -25.90 16.62 -5.58
C LYS A 443 -26.17 16.44 -4.07
N LYS A 444 -27.05 15.51 -3.68
CA LYS A 444 -27.34 15.17 -2.28
C LYS A 444 -26.46 14.04 -1.72
N GLY A 445 -25.60 13.45 -2.54
CA GLY A 445 -24.78 12.28 -2.17
C GLY A 445 -25.48 10.93 -2.31
N THR A 446 -26.67 10.88 -2.92
CA THR A 446 -27.32 9.62 -3.26
C THR A 446 -26.53 8.91 -4.37
N LEU A 447 -26.39 7.59 -4.30
CA LEU A 447 -25.80 6.77 -5.34
C LEU A 447 -26.93 6.18 -6.20
N LEU A 448 -26.75 6.26 -7.52
CA LEU A 448 -27.61 5.62 -8.52
C LEU A 448 -26.77 4.60 -9.29
N ALA A 449 -27.02 3.31 -9.05
CA ALA A 449 -26.43 2.22 -9.82
C ALA A 449 -27.43 1.81 -10.90
N ILE A 450 -27.15 2.15 -12.15
CA ILE A 450 -28.03 1.96 -13.30
C ILE A 450 -27.42 0.92 -14.22
N CYS A 451 -28.24 0.03 -14.80
CA CYS A 451 -27.76 -0.98 -15.73
C CYS A 451 -28.88 -1.49 -16.66
N GLU A 452 -28.50 -2.30 -17.65
CA GLU A 452 -29.42 -3.09 -18.47
C GLU A 452 -29.97 -4.27 -17.68
N GLY A 453 -31.29 -4.37 -17.57
CA GLY A 453 -32.02 -5.57 -17.15
C GLY A 453 -32.42 -6.40 -18.36
N ARG A 454 -31.75 -7.53 -18.61
CA ARG A 454 -32.02 -8.39 -19.78
C ARG A 454 -33.01 -9.49 -19.41
N VAL A 455 -34.26 -9.39 -19.87
CA VAL A 455 -35.34 -10.31 -19.51
C VAL A 455 -35.02 -11.74 -19.93
N ASP A 456 -34.62 -11.95 -21.18
CA ASP A 456 -34.18 -13.27 -21.67
C ASP A 456 -32.69 -13.57 -21.46
N GLY A 457 -31.94 -12.63 -20.92
CA GLY A 457 -30.59 -12.78 -20.37
C GLY A 457 -29.46 -12.97 -21.39
N GLY A 458 -29.62 -13.88 -22.34
CA GLY A 458 -28.55 -14.38 -23.22
C GLY A 458 -28.03 -13.38 -24.25
N GLY A 459 -28.94 -12.72 -24.98
CA GLY A 459 -28.65 -11.93 -26.17
C GLY A 459 -28.18 -10.49 -25.93
N LEU A 460 -27.74 -9.84 -27.02
CA LEU A 460 -27.53 -8.38 -27.15
C LEU A 460 -28.79 -7.70 -27.76
N THR A 461 -29.92 -8.38 -27.68
CA THR A 461 -31.09 -8.19 -28.55
C THR A 461 -32.30 -8.85 -27.89
N GLY A 462 -33.49 -8.28 -28.10
CA GLY A 462 -34.74 -8.68 -27.45
C GLY A 462 -35.14 -7.66 -26.39
N ASN A 463 -36.11 -8.02 -25.54
CA ASN A 463 -36.51 -7.19 -24.41
C ASN A 463 -35.30 -6.98 -23.45
N ILE A 464 -34.85 -5.72 -23.37
CA ILE A 464 -33.88 -5.24 -22.39
C ILE A 464 -34.39 -3.91 -21.84
N ASP A 465 -34.59 -3.85 -20.53
CA ASP A 465 -35.01 -2.67 -19.79
C ASP A 465 -33.82 -1.90 -19.20
N LEU A 466 -34.06 -0.68 -18.74
CA LEU A 466 -33.15 0.01 -17.83
C LEU A 466 -33.64 -0.09 -16.38
N VAL A 467 -32.72 -0.46 -15.49
CA VAL A 467 -33.01 -0.66 -14.07
C VAL A 467 -32.06 0.11 -13.18
N LEU A 468 -32.54 0.42 -11.98
CA LEU A 468 -31.86 1.19 -10.95
C LEU A 468 -31.86 0.42 -9.63
N ARG A 469 -30.75 0.51 -8.90
CA ARG A 469 -30.74 0.45 -7.44
C ARG A 469 -30.22 1.78 -6.89
N ARG A 470 -30.89 2.30 -5.88
CA ARG A 470 -30.61 3.61 -5.26
C ARG A 470 -30.09 3.42 -3.84
N SER A 471 -29.10 4.21 -3.43
CA SER A 471 -28.47 4.15 -2.10
C SER A 471 -28.39 5.56 -1.50
N VAL A 472 -28.78 5.72 -0.24
CA VAL A 472 -28.69 7.01 0.49
C VAL A 472 -27.62 7.02 1.59
N ASP A 473 -26.78 5.99 1.68
CA ASP A 473 -25.81 5.78 2.76
C ASP A 473 -24.37 5.50 2.26
N ALA A 474 -24.03 6.04 1.09
CA ALA A 474 -22.77 5.81 0.36
C ALA A 474 -22.50 4.33 0.01
N GLY A 475 -23.57 3.61 -0.36
CA GLY A 475 -23.53 2.27 -0.95
C GLY A 475 -23.37 1.15 0.06
N ARG A 476 -23.74 1.37 1.32
CA ARG A 476 -23.75 0.34 2.37
C ARG A 476 -25.05 -0.47 2.29
N THR A 477 -26.16 0.17 1.99
CA THR A 477 -27.45 -0.47 1.71
C THR A 477 -28.07 0.11 0.44
N TRP A 478 -28.83 -0.72 -0.25
CA TRP A 478 -29.47 -0.36 -1.51
C TRP A 478 -30.96 -0.65 -1.43
N GLN A 479 -31.75 0.29 -1.94
CA GLN A 479 -33.19 0.15 -2.08
C GLN A 479 -33.53 -1.02 -3.04
N PRO A 480 -34.79 -1.51 -3.02
CA PRO A 480 -35.26 -2.52 -3.98
C PRO A 480 -34.98 -2.12 -5.43
N LEU A 481 -34.95 -3.12 -6.31
CA LEU A 481 -34.79 -2.91 -7.74
C LEU A 481 -35.96 -2.07 -8.28
N GLN A 482 -35.66 -1.08 -9.10
CA GLN A 482 -36.65 -0.25 -9.80
C GLN A 482 -36.39 -0.34 -11.30
N THR A 483 -37.42 -0.68 -12.09
CA THR A 483 -37.39 -0.47 -13.54
C THR A 483 -37.64 1.01 -13.82
N ILE A 484 -36.74 1.66 -14.57
CA ILE A 484 -36.79 3.11 -14.84
C ILE A 484 -37.07 3.43 -16.31
N ALA A 485 -36.91 2.46 -17.22
CA ALA A 485 -37.46 2.50 -18.56
C ALA A 485 -37.72 1.08 -19.07
N ASP A 486 -38.89 0.87 -19.67
CA ASP A 486 -39.36 -0.35 -20.34
C ASP A 486 -40.07 0.12 -21.61
N LEU A 487 -39.68 -0.40 -22.78
CA LEU A 487 -40.34 -0.15 -24.07
C LEU A 487 -40.76 -1.49 -24.74
N GLY A 488 -41.11 -2.48 -23.94
CA GLY A 488 -41.61 -3.78 -24.36
C GLY A 488 -40.55 -4.65 -25.03
N ASN A 489 -40.80 -5.07 -26.27
CA ASN A 489 -39.92 -6.01 -26.96
C ASN A 489 -38.67 -5.37 -27.59
N ASP A 490 -38.43 -4.07 -27.36
CA ASP A 490 -37.26 -3.36 -27.85
C ASP A 490 -36.04 -3.52 -26.93
N THR A 491 -34.87 -3.28 -27.52
CA THR A 491 -33.59 -3.34 -26.81
C THR A 491 -33.25 -1.94 -26.29
N LEU A 492 -33.41 -1.70 -24.99
CA LEU A 492 -32.81 -0.53 -24.34
C LEU A 492 -31.36 -0.85 -23.95
N GLY A 493 -30.49 0.14 -23.96
CA GLY A 493 -29.09 -0.08 -23.61
C GLY A 493 -28.25 1.18 -23.50
N ASN A 494 -26.98 0.96 -23.15
CA ASN A 494 -25.97 2.00 -23.01
C ASN A 494 -26.40 3.21 -22.12
N PRO A 495 -26.83 3.00 -20.86
CA PRO A 495 -27.15 4.11 -19.96
C PRO A 495 -25.91 5.00 -19.70
N CYS A 496 -26.06 6.32 -19.86
CA CYS A 496 -24.98 7.29 -19.66
C CYS A 496 -25.46 8.58 -18.97
N PRO A 497 -25.86 8.52 -17.69
CA PRO A 497 -26.45 9.65 -16.98
C PRO A 497 -25.46 10.75 -16.65
N VAL A 498 -25.99 11.95 -16.41
CA VAL A 498 -25.27 13.13 -15.93
C VAL A 498 -26.12 13.85 -14.88
N VAL A 499 -25.47 14.41 -13.86
CA VAL A 499 -26.12 15.34 -12.90
C VAL A 499 -25.85 16.76 -13.38
N ASP A 500 -26.91 17.53 -13.60
CA ASP A 500 -26.77 18.99 -13.63
C ASP A 500 -26.58 19.47 -12.18
N ARG A 501 -25.39 19.96 -11.86
CA ARG A 501 -25.02 20.41 -10.51
C ARG A 501 -25.63 21.76 -10.16
N GLU A 502 -26.12 22.52 -11.13
CA GLU A 502 -26.79 23.79 -10.90
C GLU A 502 -28.23 23.53 -10.42
N THR A 503 -29.05 22.90 -11.25
CA THR A 503 -30.45 22.56 -10.95
C THR A 503 -30.60 21.41 -9.95
N GLY A 504 -29.71 20.42 -9.99
CA GLY A 504 -29.83 19.15 -9.27
C GLY A 504 -30.56 18.05 -10.05
N THR A 505 -31.09 18.36 -11.24
CA THR A 505 -31.75 17.37 -12.12
C THR A 505 -30.75 16.33 -12.61
N ILE A 506 -31.18 15.06 -12.61
CA ILE A 506 -30.45 13.95 -13.22
C ILE A 506 -31.04 13.70 -14.60
N TRP A 507 -30.21 13.75 -15.63
CA TRP A 507 -30.57 13.36 -16.99
C TRP A 507 -29.95 12.00 -17.32
N LEU A 508 -30.75 11.05 -17.82
CA LEU A 508 -30.29 9.75 -18.30
C LEU A 508 -30.60 9.59 -19.80
N PRO A 509 -29.63 9.91 -20.67
CA PRO A 509 -29.59 9.44 -22.05
C PRO A 509 -29.32 7.94 -22.14
N PHE A 510 -29.97 7.30 -23.11
CA PHE A 510 -29.82 5.88 -23.45
C PHE A 510 -30.20 5.62 -24.91
N THR A 511 -29.96 4.40 -25.38
CA THR A 511 -30.32 3.98 -26.75
C THR A 511 -31.47 2.98 -26.78
N ARG A 512 -32.31 3.06 -27.82
CA ARG A 512 -33.35 2.08 -28.16
C ARG A 512 -33.09 1.53 -29.57
N SER A 513 -32.90 0.22 -29.68
CA SER A 513 -32.81 -0.50 -30.96
C SER A 513 -34.04 -1.39 -31.17
N PRO A 514 -34.52 -1.61 -32.40
CA PRO A 514 -35.62 -2.54 -32.69
C PRO A 514 -35.25 -3.96 -32.23
N GLY A 515 -35.91 -4.48 -31.18
CA GLY A 515 -35.42 -5.64 -30.43
C GLY A 515 -35.48 -7.01 -31.14
N GLN A 516 -35.97 -7.03 -32.38
CA GLN A 516 -35.97 -8.19 -33.27
C GLN A 516 -34.71 -8.28 -34.17
N PHE A 517 -33.80 -7.29 -34.11
CA PHE A 517 -32.58 -7.25 -34.93
C PHE A 517 -31.32 -7.14 -34.08
N THR A 518 -30.30 -7.92 -34.42
CA THR A 518 -28.98 -7.87 -33.76
C THR A 518 -28.20 -6.61 -34.12
N GLU A 519 -27.26 -6.21 -33.26
CA GLU A 519 -26.28 -5.14 -33.53
C GLU A 519 -25.63 -5.34 -34.91
N SER A 520 -25.20 -6.56 -35.24
CA SER A 520 -24.60 -6.86 -36.55
C SER A 520 -25.55 -6.66 -37.74
N GLN A 521 -26.85 -6.97 -37.59
CA GLN A 521 -27.85 -6.68 -38.63
C GLN A 521 -28.12 -5.19 -38.77
N ILE A 522 -28.20 -4.45 -37.65
CA ILE A 522 -28.41 -2.99 -37.65
C ILE A 522 -27.21 -2.28 -38.29
N VAL A 523 -25.98 -2.66 -37.93
CA VAL A 523 -24.74 -2.16 -38.53
C VAL A 523 -24.67 -2.48 -40.04
N ALA A 524 -25.17 -3.64 -40.45
CA ALA A 524 -25.27 -4.04 -41.86
C ALA A 524 -26.45 -3.41 -42.63
N GLY A 525 -27.28 -2.57 -42.00
CA GLY A 525 -28.45 -1.96 -42.62
C GLY A 525 -29.61 -2.92 -42.90
N GLN A 526 -29.67 -4.06 -42.20
CA GLN A 526 -30.63 -5.15 -42.39
C GLN A 526 -31.79 -5.13 -41.38
N SER A 527 -32.01 -4.01 -40.69
CA SER A 527 -33.04 -3.85 -39.64
C SER A 527 -34.22 -3.01 -40.11
N SER A 528 -35.37 -3.15 -39.44
CA SER A 528 -36.57 -2.34 -39.69
C SER A 528 -36.44 -0.86 -39.29
N GLY A 529 -35.30 -0.47 -38.72
CA GLY A 529 -35.01 0.88 -38.26
C GLY A 529 -33.62 0.97 -37.60
N PRO A 530 -33.05 2.18 -37.50
CA PRO A 530 -31.77 2.41 -36.84
C PRO A 530 -31.90 2.32 -35.31
N THR A 531 -30.77 2.38 -34.62
CA THR A 531 -30.76 2.66 -33.17
C THR A 531 -31.03 4.16 -32.95
N THR A 532 -31.96 4.43 -32.03
CA THR A 532 -32.46 5.77 -31.68
C THR A 532 -31.98 6.18 -30.28
N VAL A 533 -31.95 7.49 -30.01
CA VAL A 533 -31.42 8.07 -28.77
C VAL A 533 -32.57 8.68 -27.96
N TRP A 534 -32.70 8.27 -26.72
CA TRP A 534 -33.79 8.65 -25.82
C TRP A 534 -33.24 9.22 -24.53
N VAL A 535 -34.06 9.98 -23.81
CA VAL A 535 -33.70 10.55 -22.51
C VAL A 535 -34.88 10.48 -21.54
N ILE A 536 -34.60 10.10 -20.29
CA ILE A 536 -35.47 10.32 -19.13
C ILE A 536 -34.78 11.24 -18.12
N ARG A 537 -35.54 11.88 -17.22
CA ARG A 537 -34.99 12.74 -16.17
C ARG A 537 -35.63 12.49 -14.81
N SER A 538 -34.89 12.81 -13.75
CA SER A 538 -35.36 12.82 -12.37
C SER A 538 -35.04 14.18 -11.72
N ASP A 539 -36.07 14.82 -11.18
CA ASP A 539 -35.97 16.07 -10.42
C ASP A 539 -35.99 15.83 -8.89
N ASP A 540 -36.15 14.58 -8.45
CA ASP A 540 -36.39 14.18 -7.06
C ASP A 540 -35.26 13.32 -6.46
N ASP A 541 -34.03 13.52 -6.94
CA ASP A 541 -32.83 12.81 -6.47
C ASP A 541 -32.83 11.30 -6.82
N GLY A 542 -33.40 10.96 -7.98
CA GLY A 542 -33.38 9.62 -8.59
C GLY A 542 -34.46 8.67 -8.06
N ALA A 543 -35.49 9.18 -7.38
CA ALA A 543 -36.56 8.36 -6.81
C ALA A 543 -37.68 8.06 -7.83
N THR A 544 -38.04 9.04 -8.66
CA THR A 544 -38.94 8.88 -9.81
C THR A 544 -38.31 9.44 -11.08
N TRP A 545 -38.81 8.98 -12.22
CA TRP A 545 -38.28 9.29 -13.55
C TRP A 545 -39.41 9.67 -14.49
N SER A 546 -39.13 10.57 -15.44
CA SER A 546 -40.07 10.96 -16.49
C SER A 546 -40.29 9.85 -17.52
N GLU A 547 -41.37 9.97 -18.29
CA GLU A 547 -41.54 9.21 -19.53
C GLU A 547 -40.34 9.40 -20.50
N PRO A 548 -39.96 8.37 -21.28
CA PRO A 548 -38.93 8.48 -22.32
C PRO A 548 -39.25 9.51 -23.41
N ARG A 549 -38.30 10.40 -23.69
CA ARG A 549 -38.34 11.37 -24.80
C ARG A 549 -37.29 11.02 -25.86
N ASP A 550 -37.72 10.80 -27.11
CA ASP A 550 -36.81 10.65 -28.26
C ASP A 550 -36.12 11.99 -28.57
N ILE A 551 -34.80 11.98 -28.69
CA ILE A 551 -33.96 13.14 -29.05
C ILE A 551 -33.17 12.91 -30.35
N SER A 552 -33.45 11.82 -31.07
CA SER A 552 -32.72 11.40 -32.28
C SER A 552 -32.68 12.46 -33.37
N ALA A 553 -33.69 13.34 -33.45
CA ALA A 553 -33.78 14.41 -34.44
C ALA A 553 -32.64 15.45 -34.33
N THR A 554 -32.01 15.59 -33.15
CA THR A 554 -30.89 16.52 -32.93
C THR A 554 -29.63 15.85 -32.39
N ALA A 555 -29.73 14.60 -31.92
CA ALA A 555 -28.63 13.82 -31.34
C ALA A 555 -27.99 12.78 -32.29
N ARG A 556 -28.50 12.63 -33.53
CA ARG A 556 -28.07 11.59 -34.50
C ARG A 556 -28.17 12.10 -35.95
N GLN A 557 -27.30 11.61 -36.84
CA GLN A 557 -27.43 11.81 -38.29
C GLN A 557 -28.25 10.72 -38.98
N GLU A 558 -28.97 11.06 -40.05
CA GLU A 558 -29.87 10.13 -40.77
C GLU A 558 -29.16 8.85 -41.26
N LYS A 559 -27.92 8.98 -41.77
CA LYS A 559 -27.09 7.88 -42.28
C LYS A 559 -26.56 6.89 -41.21
N TRP A 560 -26.80 7.13 -39.92
CA TRP A 560 -26.26 6.27 -38.85
C TRP A 560 -27.15 5.06 -38.56
N GLY A 561 -26.56 3.87 -38.56
CA GLY A 561 -27.26 2.60 -38.30
C GLY A 561 -27.31 2.29 -36.81
N TRP A 562 -26.15 2.04 -36.20
CA TRP A 562 -26.00 1.77 -34.77
C TRP A 562 -25.56 3.02 -33.99
N TYR A 563 -25.87 3.07 -32.70
CA TYR A 563 -25.56 4.16 -31.77
C TYR A 563 -25.30 3.60 -30.37
N GLY A 564 -24.44 4.24 -29.59
CA GLY A 564 -24.32 4.02 -28.14
C GLY A 564 -23.99 5.31 -27.39
N THR A 565 -24.64 5.53 -26.24
CA THR A 565 -24.34 6.61 -25.30
C THR A 565 -23.38 6.10 -24.22
N GLY A 566 -22.16 6.64 -24.11
CA GLY A 566 -21.10 6.15 -23.23
C GLY A 566 -20.63 4.74 -23.62
N PRO A 567 -20.91 3.69 -22.83
CA PRO A 567 -21.62 3.69 -21.55
C PRO A 567 -20.71 4.01 -20.35
N GLY A 568 -21.33 4.46 -19.27
CA GLY A 568 -20.65 4.95 -18.07
C GLY A 568 -21.39 6.16 -17.51
N ILE A 569 -20.74 7.32 -17.41
CA ILE A 569 -21.39 8.59 -17.09
C ILE A 569 -21.07 9.68 -18.11
N GLY A 570 -21.95 10.69 -18.20
CA GLY A 570 -21.64 11.99 -18.76
C GLY A 570 -21.06 12.93 -17.70
N ILE A 571 -20.60 14.10 -18.15
CA ILE A 571 -20.03 15.14 -17.28
C ILE A 571 -20.75 16.48 -17.51
N GLN A 572 -20.86 17.29 -16.46
CA GLN A 572 -21.10 18.72 -16.63
C GLN A 572 -19.74 19.43 -16.59
N LEU A 573 -19.49 20.28 -17.58
CA LEU A 573 -18.27 21.08 -17.72
C LEU A 573 -18.27 22.27 -16.74
N ALA A 574 -17.12 22.93 -16.57
CA ALA A 574 -16.97 24.10 -15.71
C ALA A 574 -17.81 25.31 -16.17
N ASN A 575 -18.18 25.35 -17.46
CA ASN A 575 -19.05 26.37 -18.05
C ASN A 575 -20.56 26.03 -17.99
N GLY A 576 -20.97 25.00 -17.26
CA GLY A 576 -22.37 24.58 -17.09
C GLY A 576 -22.90 23.59 -18.13
N ARG A 577 -22.23 23.44 -19.30
CA ARG A 577 -22.63 22.52 -20.37
C ARG A 577 -22.70 21.07 -19.88
N LEU A 578 -23.81 20.39 -20.16
CA LEU A 578 -23.91 18.93 -20.01
C LEU A 578 -23.31 18.26 -21.25
N LEU A 579 -22.39 17.31 -21.07
CA LEU A 579 -21.71 16.59 -22.16
C LEU A 579 -21.80 15.08 -21.95
N ILE A 580 -22.27 14.39 -22.99
CA ILE A 580 -22.48 12.94 -23.01
C ILE A 580 -21.54 12.34 -24.06
N PRO A 581 -20.54 11.54 -23.66
CA PRO A 581 -19.72 10.78 -24.61
C PRO A 581 -20.61 9.78 -25.36
N SER A 582 -20.39 9.54 -26.65
CA SER A 582 -21.21 8.67 -27.49
C SER A 582 -20.42 8.08 -28.66
N TYR A 583 -21.02 7.14 -29.38
CA TYR A 583 -20.45 6.55 -30.60
C TYR A 583 -21.54 6.04 -31.55
N HIS A 584 -21.19 5.83 -32.81
CA HIS A 584 -22.11 5.39 -33.86
C HIS A 584 -21.42 4.51 -34.91
N THR A 585 -22.22 3.91 -35.79
CA THR A 585 -21.76 3.44 -37.11
C THR A 585 -22.56 4.11 -38.22
N GLU A 586 -21.93 4.36 -39.36
CA GLU A 586 -22.68 4.62 -40.60
C GLU A 586 -23.30 3.30 -41.10
N SER A 587 -24.52 3.37 -41.65
CA SER A 587 -25.24 2.18 -42.11
C SER A 587 -24.46 1.48 -43.23
N GLY A 588 -24.24 0.17 -43.08
CA GLY A 588 -23.50 -0.66 -44.05
C GLY A 588 -21.98 -0.49 -44.03
N SER A 589 -21.40 0.46 -43.29
CA SER A 589 -19.94 0.69 -43.30
C SER A 589 -19.16 -0.31 -42.43
N GLY A 590 -19.79 -0.85 -41.38
CA GLY A 590 -19.12 -1.65 -40.36
C GLY A 590 -18.11 -0.88 -39.48
N MET A 591 -17.93 0.42 -39.71
CA MET A 591 -16.94 1.26 -39.02
C MET A 591 -17.59 1.99 -37.85
N TYR A 592 -16.98 1.84 -36.67
CA TYR A 592 -17.36 2.56 -35.45
C TYR A 592 -16.56 3.85 -35.33
N ARG A 593 -17.25 4.91 -34.92
CA ARG A 593 -16.67 6.23 -34.66
C ARG A 593 -17.31 6.84 -33.39
N SER A 594 -16.51 7.45 -32.53
CA SER A 594 -17.00 8.20 -31.35
C SER A 594 -17.50 9.60 -31.73
N HIS A 595 -18.31 10.22 -30.89
CA HIS A 595 -18.79 11.61 -30.97
C HIS A 595 -19.28 12.10 -29.60
N ALA A 596 -19.69 13.36 -29.48
CA ALA A 596 -20.36 13.88 -28.28
C ALA A 596 -21.79 14.33 -28.61
N ILE A 597 -22.69 14.24 -27.63
CA ILE A 597 -23.88 15.11 -27.60
C ILE A 597 -23.83 15.99 -26.36
N PHE A 598 -24.35 17.21 -26.45
CA PHE A 598 -24.27 18.18 -25.37
C PHE A 598 -25.50 19.08 -25.29
N SER A 599 -25.73 19.65 -24.11
CA SER A 599 -26.79 20.62 -23.83
C SER A 599 -26.22 21.85 -23.13
N ASP A 600 -26.60 23.02 -23.63
CA ASP A 600 -26.27 24.34 -23.07
C ASP A 600 -27.43 24.94 -22.25
N ASP A 601 -28.54 24.22 -22.13
CA ASP A 601 -29.84 24.69 -21.62
C ASP A 601 -30.47 23.72 -20.61
N HIS A 602 -29.61 23.20 -19.72
CA HIS A 602 -29.97 22.31 -18.61
C HIS A 602 -30.72 21.04 -19.04
N GLY A 603 -30.39 20.49 -20.22
CA GLY A 603 -30.95 19.26 -20.80
C GLY A 603 -32.25 19.46 -21.61
N THR A 604 -32.70 20.71 -21.77
CA THR A 604 -33.91 21.04 -22.52
C THR A 604 -33.78 20.63 -23.99
N THR A 605 -32.70 21.04 -24.65
CA THR A 605 -32.31 20.63 -26.00
C THR A 605 -30.92 20.00 -26.03
N TRP A 606 -30.67 19.16 -27.04
CA TRP A 606 -29.42 18.43 -27.22
C TRP A 606 -28.86 18.68 -28.61
N LYS A 607 -27.56 18.93 -28.71
CA LYS A 607 -26.82 19.20 -29.95
C LYS A 607 -25.79 18.11 -30.18
N LEU A 608 -25.47 17.88 -31.45
CA LEU A 608 -24.48 16.89 -31.89
C LEU A 608 -23.12 17.55 -32.15
N GLY A 609 -22.05 16.99 -31.58
CA GLY A 609 -20.66 17.35 -31.90
C GLY A 609 -20.11 16.58 -33.10
N GLU A 610 -18.88 16.91 -33.50
CA GLU A 610 -18.18 16.25 -34.60
C GLU A 610 -17.83 14.78 -34.30
N THR A 611 -17.48 14.05 -35.35
CA THR A 611 -17.06 12.65 -35.30
C THR A 611 -15.57 12.52 -35.00
N VAL A 612 -15.21 11.61 -34.10
CA VAL A 612 -13.88 11.53 -33.47
C VAL A 612 -13.12 10.30 -33.97
N GLY A 613 -12.57 10.43 -35.18
CA GLY A 613 -11.75 9.43 -35.86
C GLY A 613 -12.47 8.12 -36.20
N GLU A 614 -11.68 7.14 -36.62
CA GLU A 614 -12.16 5.79 -36.99
C GLU A 614 -11.65 4.72 -36.03
N ASN A 615 -12.34 3.57 -35.99
CA ASN A 615 -12.03 2.47 -35.08
C ASN A 615 -12.11 2.89 -33.60
N THR A 616 -12.99 3.85 -33.30
CA THR A 616 -13.31 4.39 -31.97
C THR A 616 -14.75 4.06 -31.61
N ALA A 617 -15.01 3.62 -30.37
CA ALA A 617 -16.35 3.21 -29.93
C ALA A 617 -16.64 3.74 -28.51
N GLU A 618 -17.09 2.88 -27.61
CA GLU A 618 -17.42 3.15 -26.21
C GLU A 618 -16.41 4.08 -25.52
N CYS A 619 -16.88 5.23 -25.04
CA CYS A 619 -16.01 6.32 -24.61
C CYS A 619 -16.47 6.98 -23.31
N GLN A 620 -15.51 7.60 -22.62
CA GLN A 620 -15.74 8.40 -21.43
C GLN A 620 -15.04 9.76 -21.59
N ALA A 621 -15.61 10.78 -20.95
CA ALA A 621 -15.16 12.16 -21.01
C ALA A 621 -14.67 12.63 -19.63
N ILE A 622 -13.67 13.50 -19.64
CA ILE A 622 -13.15 14.17 -18.43
C ILE A 622 -12.71 15.58 -18.83
N GLU A 623 -12.87 16.55 -17.93
CA GLU A 623 -12.43 17.93 -18.15
C GLU A 623 -11.11 18.18 -17.40
N ARG A 624 -10.15 18.79 -18.09
CA ARG A 624 -8.90 19.30 -17.48
C ARG A 624 -9.14 20.63 -16.79
N ARG A 625 -8.23 21.00 -15.89
CA ARG A 625 -8.26 22.30 -15.20
C ARG A 625 -8.19 23.52 -16.14
N ASP A 626 -7.67 23.34 -17.36
CA ASP A 626 -7.62 24.37 -18.40
C ASP A 626 -8.89 24.47 -19.26
N GLY A 627 -9.93 23.67 -18.97
CA GLY A 627 -11.16 23.58 -19.75
C GLY A 627 -11.09 22.66 -20.97
N THR A 628 -9.94 22.03 -21.24
CA THR A 628 -9.82 21.03 -22.32
C THR A 628 -10.59 19.76 -21.94
N VAL A 629 -11.54 19.36 -22.77
CA VAL A 629 -12.24 18.07 -22.63
C VAL A 629 -11.38 16.97 -23.26
N VAL A 630 -11.18 15.87 -22.54
CA VAL A 630 -10.45 14.69 -23.02
C VAL A 630 -11.44 13.53 -23.19
N PHE A 631 -11.44 12.95 -24.38
CA PHE A 631 -12.13 11.69 -24.69
C PHE A 631 -11.16 10.52 -24.54
N ASN A 632 -11.59 9.49 -23.82
CA ASN A 632 -10.90 8.21 -23.73
C ASN A 632 -11.80 7.12 -24.32
N MET A 633 -11.43 6.64 -25.51
CA MET A 633 -12.29 5.86 -26.41
C MET A 633 -11.79 4.43 -26.56
N ARG A 634 -12.73 3.50 -26.69
CA ARG A 634 -12.47 2.10 -27.00
C ARG A 634 -11.92 1.94 -28.41
N GLY A 635 -10.74 1.34 -28.50
CA GLY A 635 -10.17 0.86 -29.75
C GLY A 635 -10.68 -0.53 -30.14
N THR A 636 -10.30 -0.97 -31.33
CA THR A 636 -10.47 -2.37 -31.76
C THR A 636 -9.48 -3.30 -31.03
N LYS A 637 -9.81 -4.59 -31.00
CA LYS A 637 -8.90 -5.66 -30.52
C LYS A 637 -7.55 -5.71 -31.26
N LYS A 638 -7.46 -5.13 -32.46
CA LYS A 638 -6.22 -5.04 -33.24
C LYS A 638 -5.36 -3.83 -32.84
N GLN A 639 -5.96 -2.73 -32.39
CA GLN A 639 -5.23 -1.58 -31.83
C GLN A 639 -4.65 -1.93 -30.46
N GLY A 640 -5.43 -2.57 -29.58
CA GLY A 640 -4.95 -3.08 -28.29
C GLY A 640 -4.64 -2.02 -27.21
N PHE A 641 -4.94 -0.74 -27.48
CA PHE A 641 -4.75 0.40 -26.59
C PHE A 641 -5.94 1.35 -26.67
N ARG A 642 -6.16 2.17 -25.63
CA ARG A 642 -7.15 3.25 -25.66
C ARG A 642 -6.78 4.29 -26.71
N SER A 643 -7.78 4.85 -27.38
CA SER A 643 -7.60 6.05 -28.20
C SER A 643 -7.97 7.29 -27.38
N VAL A 644 -7.18 8.36 -27.47
CA VAL A 644 -7.39 9.62 -26.76
C VAL A 644 -7.48 10.78 -27.76
N ALA A 645 -8.49 11.63 -27.60
CA ALA A 645 -8.65 12.87 -28.35
C ALA A 645 -9.00 14.02 -27.38
N ILE A 646 -8.71 15.25 -27.79
CA ILE A 646 -8.99 16.45 -27.00
C ILE A 646 -9.87 17.44 -27.76
N SER A 647 -10.72 18.17 -27.02
CA SER A 647 -11.56 19.25 -27.51
C SER A 647 -11.33 20.50 -26.65
N ARG A 648 -11.28 21.67 -27.29
CA ARG A 648 -11.10 22.98 -26.62
C ARG A 648 -12.33 23.89 -26.68
N ASP A 649 -13.44 23.38 -27.20
CA ASP A 649 -14.69 24.12 -27.43
C ASP A 649 -15.90 23.43 -26.78
N GLY A 650 -15.64 22.62 -25.75
CA GLY A 650 -16.65 21.89 -24.99
C GLY A 650 -17.29 20.74 -25.76
N GLY A 651 -16.51 20.03 -26.59
CA GLY A 651 -16.91 18.81 -27.28
C GLY A 651 -17.52 19.00 -28.68
N GLN A 652 -17.39 20.18 -29.29
CA GLN A 652 -17.88 20.44 -30.64
C GLN A 652 -16.90 19.90 -31.68
N THR A 653 -15.63 20.32 -31.64
CA THR A 653 -14.55 19.84 -32.51
C THR A 653 -13.49 19.07 -31.71
N TRP A 654 -12.74 18.19 -32.38
CA TRP A 654 -11.82 17.25 -31.74
C TRP A 654 -10.49 17.12 -32.48
N SER A 655 -9.41 16.84 -31.74
CA SER A 655 -8.12 16.45 -32.31
C SER A 655 -8.17 15.04 -32.90
N GLU A 656 -7.30 14.75 -33.88
CA GLU A 656 -7.04 13.38 -34.34
C GLU A 656 -6.70 12.41 -33.20
N PRO A 657 -7.41 11.28 -33.05
CA PRO A 657 -7.17 10.35 -31.94
C PRO A 657 -5.77 9.74 -31.93
N GLN A 658 -5.13 9.77 -30.77
CA GLN A 658 -3.81 9.17 -30.52
C GLN A 658 -3.96 7.91 -29.66
N LEU A 659 -3.16 6.87 -29.92
CA LEU A 659 -3.14 5.67 -29.07
C LEU A 659 -2.36 5.95 -27.78
N ASP A 660 -3.02 5.88 -26.63
CA ASP A 660 -2.36 5.92 -25.32
C ASP A 660 -1.75 4.56 -25.00
N ARG A 661 -0.45 4.42 -25.26
CA ARG A 661 0.31 3.19 -25.04
C ARG A 661 0.44 2.80 -23.56
N ASN A 662 0.13 3.70 -22.63
CA ASN A 662 0.10 3.38 -21.19
C ASN A 662 -1.19 2.63 -20.78
N LEU A 663 -2.22 2.67 -21.63
CA LEU A 663 -3.54 2.09 -21.37
C LEU A 663 -3.87 0.94 -22.36
N PRO A 664 -3.26 -0.24 -22.21
CA PRO A 664 -3.60 -1.42 -23.00
C PRO A 664 -5.02 -1.91 -22.71
N GLU A 665 -5.73 -2.40 -23.73
CA GLU A 665 -7.11 -2.86 -23.63
C GLU A 665 -7.49 -4.00 -24.60
N PRO A 666 -8.49 -4.84 -24.26
CA PRO A 666 -8.93 -5.98 -25.07
C PRO A 666 -10.10 -5.66 -26.02
N GLY A 667 -10.28 -4.40 -26.42
CA GLY A 667 -11.47 -3.93 -27.13
C GLY A 667 -12.69 -3.95 -26.20
N CYS A 668 -12.67 -3.12 -25.15
CA CYS A 668 -13.65 -3.09 -24.06
C CYS A 668 -13.88 -1.66 -23.57
N GLN A 669 -15.02 -1.39 -22.94
CA GLN A 669 -15.22 -0.13 -22.22
C GLN A 669 -14.23 -0.02 -21.05
N ALA A 670 -13.97 1.23 -20.67
CA ALA A 670 -13.19 1.58 -19.50
C ALA A 670 -13.85 2.79 -18.81
N SER A 671 -13.71 2.88 -17.49
CA SER A 671 -14.13 4.06 -16.73
C SER A 671 -12.99 5.06 -16.59
N LEU A 672 -13.29 6.36 -16.63
CA LEU A 672 -12.37 7.47 -16.39
C LEU A 672 -13.08 8.50 -15.49
N PHE A 673 -12.42 8.96 -14.43
CA PHE A 673 -13.04 9.83 -13.42
C PHE A 673 -12.02 10.77 -12.75
N ALA A 674 -12.38 12.04 -12.54
CA ALA A 674 -11.56 13.01 -11.79
C ALA A 674 -11.92 12.98 -10.29
N LEU A 675 -10.96 12.67 -9.41
CA LEU A 675 -11.15 12.83 -7.97
C LEU A 675 -11.24 14.31 -7.61
N PRO A 676 -12.14 14.71 -6.68
CA PRO A 676 -12.07 16.03 -6.07
C PRO A 676 -10.69 16.23 -5.42
N SER A 677 -10.09 17.41 -5.61
CA SER A 677 -8.87 17.79 -4.91
C SER A 677 -9.04 19.08 -4.14
N GLN A 678 -8.40 19.14 -2.98
CA GLN A 678 -8.25 20.35 -2.16
C GLN A 678 -6.82 20.91 -2.23
N ASP A 679 -5.95 20.27 -3.03
CA ASP A 679 -4.62 20.71 -3.37
C ASP A 679 -4.52 20.99 -4.89
N ASP A 680 -3.46 21.66 -5.31
CA ASP A 680 -3.21 21.93 -6.72
C ASP A 680 -2.76 20.69 -7.53
N GLN A 681 -2.94 19.47 -7.01
CA GLN A 681 -2.67 18.24 -7.74
C GLN A 681 -3.96 17.67 -8.36
N SER A 682 -3.99 17.54 -9.68
CA SER A 682 -5.09 16.87 -10.39
C SER A 682 -4.93 15.36 -10.27
N ARG A 683 -5.99 14.63 -9.87
CA ARG A 683 -5.93 13.18 -9.60
C ARG A 683 -7.01 12.46 -10.40
N TRP A 684 -6.60 11.70 -11.42
CA TRP A 684 -7.52 10.99 -12.31
C TRP A 684 -7.45 9.48 -12.10
N LEU A 685 -8.60 8.82 -12.07
CA LEU A 685 -8.72 7.38 -11.97
C LEU A 685 -9.18 6.78 -13.30
N PHE A 686 -8.56 5.67 -13.70
CA PHE A 686 -8.93 4.91 -14.89
C PHE A 686 -9.06 3.43 -14.55
N CYS A 687 -10.16 2.78 -14.97
CA CYS A 687 -10.40 1.37 -14.68
C CYS A 687 -10.73 0.58 -15.95
N ASN A 688 -9.94 -0.47 -16.25
CA ASN A 688 -10.20 -1.41 -17.34
C ASN A 688 -9.56 -2.79 -17.09
N PRO A 689 -10.00 -3.86 -17.78
CA PRO A 689 -9.18 -5.05 -17.96
C PRO A 689 -7.97 -4.73 -18.87
N PRO A 690 -6.72 -4.89 -18.42
CA PRO A 690 -5.53 -4.58 -19.21
C PRO A 690 -5.13 -5.74 -20.14
N GLY A 691 -4.58 -5.40 -21.30
CA GLY A 691 -4.00 -6.39 -22.23
C GLY A 691 -5.04 -7.04 -23.16
N SER A 692 -4.77 -8.27 -23.61
CA SER A 692 -5.49 -8.88 -24.75
C SER A 692 -6.77 -9.65 -24.40
N THR A 693 -7.11 -9.80 -23.11
CA THR A 693 -8.32 -10.52 -22.67
C THR A 693 -9.11 -9.73 -21.64
N ARG A 694 -10.43 -9.95 -21.60
CA ARG A 694 -11.37 -9.32 -20.67
C ARG A 694 -11.30 -9.98 -19.29
N ARG A 695 -10.18 -9.75 -18.60
CA ARG A 695 -9.78 -10.28 -17.28
C ARG A 695 -8.93 -9.26 -16.53
N ASN A 696 -8.71 -9.48 -15.23
CA ASN A 696 -7.76 -8.70 -14.42
C ASN A 696 -8.10 -7.21 -14.31
N LEU A 697 -9.35 -6.86 -13.95
CA LEU A 697 -9.80 -5.46 -13.83
C LEU A 697 -8.80 -4.67 -12.99
N THR A 698 -8.24 -3.60 -13.53
CA THR A 698 -7.14 -2.86 -12.93
C THR A 698 -7.51 -1.38 -12.83
N LEU A 699 -7.42 -0.84 -11.61
CA LEU A 699 -7.56 0.59 -11.34
C LEU A 699 -6.19 1.26 -11.45
N ARG A 700 -6.12 2.38 -12.16
CA ARG A 700 -4.92 3.22 -12.29
C ARG A 700 -5.18 4.62 -11.77
N LEU A 701 -4.14 5.27 -11.28
CA LEU A 701 -4.14 6.68 -10.85
C LEU A 701 -3.09 7.47 -11.62
N SER A 702 -3.53 8.56 -12.25
CA SER A 702 -2.70 9.63 -12.83
C SER A 702 -2.68 10.83 -11.87
N ARG A 703 -1.56 11.54 -11.80
CA ARG A 703 -1.39 12.80 -11.05
C ARG A 703 -1.10 14.01 -11.97
N ASP A 704 -1.31 13.83 -13.27
CA ASP A 704 -0.84 14.71 -14.36
C ASP A 704 -1.85 14.82 -15.53
N GLU A 705 -3.14 14.67 -15.23
CA GLU A 705 -4.25 14.82 -16.19
C GLU A 705 -4.18 13.86 -17.39
N GLY A 706 -3.89 12.60 -17.06
CA GLY A 706 -3.89 11.46 -17.97
C GLY A 706 -2.63 11.33 -18.83
N GLN A 707 -1.57 12.10 -18.54
CA GLN A 707 -0.30 12.01 -19.28
C GLN A 707 0.50 10.76 -18.88
N SER A 708 0.47 10.36 -17.61
CA SER A 708 1.09 9.12 -17.12
C SER A 708 0.23 8.42 -16.07
N TRP A 709 0.41 7.11 -15.95
CA TRP A 709 -0.38 6.24 -15.06
C TRP A 709 0.54 5.40 -14.15
N PRO A 710 1.37 6.03 -13.29
CA PRO A 710 2.45 5.35 -12.55
C PRO A 710 1.95 4.40 -11.45
N ILE A 711 0.70 4.53 -11.02
CA ILE A 711 0.08 3.67 -10.01
C ILE A 711 -0.99 2.83 -10.70
N ALA A 712 -0.84 1.50 -10.63
CA ALA A 712 -1.79 0.53 -11.15
C ALA A 712 -1.98 -0.61 -10.13
N LYS A 713 -3.23 -0.90 -9.75
CA LYS A 713 -3.57 -1.96 -8.79
C LYS A 713 -4.70 -2.85 -9.33
N PRO A 714 -4.55 -4.18 -9.33
CA PRO A 714 -5.63 -5.09 -9.71
C PRO A 714 -6.75 -5.07 -8.67
N ILE A 715 -7.98 -4.95 -9.16
CA ILE A 715 -9.23 -5.04 -8.40
C ILE A 715 -9.67 -6.49 -8.30
N ASP A 716 -9.75 -7.20 -9.43
CA ASP A 716 -10.16 -8.61 -9.51
C ASP A 716 -9.48 -9.31 -10.70
N ALA A 717 -8.88 -10.48 -10.47
CA ALA A 717 -8.16 -11.28 -11.48
C ALA A 717 -9.08 -12.07 -12.44
N GLY A 718 -10.38 -12.17 -12.11
CA GLY A 718 -11.39 -12.94 -12.82
C GLY A 718 -11.81 -12.36 -14.19
N PRO A 719 -12.73 -13.04 -14.90
CA PRO A 719 -13.38 -12.52 -16.10
C PRO A 719 -14.25 -11.31 -15.77
N THR A 720 -14.01 -10.21 -16.48
CA THR A 720 -14.57 -8.89 -16.22
C THR A 720 -14.58 -8.07 -17.52
N GLU A 721 -15.60 -7.25 -17.74
CA GLU A 721 -15.69 -6.41 -18.94
C GLU A 721 -15.89 -4.93 -18.57
N TYR A 722 -17.13 -4.48 -18.39
CA TYR A 722 -17.47 -3.07 -18.18
C TYR A 722 -17.29 -2.63 -16.72
N SER A 723 -16.99 -1.35 -16.51
CA SER A 723 -16.87 -0.74 -15.17
C SER A 723 -17.28 0.73 -15.15
N CYS A 724 -17.67 1.25 -13.98
CA CYS A 724 -17.97 2.65 -13.76
C CYS A 724 -17.50 3.10 -12.36
N LEU A 725 -16.72 4.18 -12.31
CA LEU A 725 -16.16 4.81 -11.11
C LEU A 725 -17.00 5.99 -10.64
N ALA A 726 -17.04 6.21 -9.33
CA ALA A 726 -17.59 7.42 -8.72
C ALA A 726 -16.84 7.82 -7.45
N TRP A 727 -16.99 9.07 -7.03
CA TRP A 727 -16.54 9.56 -5.72
C TRP A 727 -17.69 9.51 -4.71
N LEU A 728 -17.49 8.81 -3.60
CA LEU A 728 -18.54 8.60 -2.60
C LEU A 728 -18.59 9.75 -1.57
N PRO A 729 -19.78 10.05 -1.00
CA PRO A 729 -19.95 11.12 -0.02
C PRO A 729 -19.09 11.00 1.25
N ASP A 730 -18.65 9.78 1.57
CA ASP A 730 -17.80 9.47 2.73
C ASP A 730 -16.30 9.45 2.40
N GLY A 731 -15.90 9.97 1.24
CA GLY A 731 -14.50 10.13 0.84
C GLY A 731 -13.82 8.85 0.33
N GLN A 732 -14.61 7.82 0.01
CA GLN A 732 -14.14 6.60 -0.64
C GLN A 732 -14.38 6.63 -2.16
N ILE A 733 -13.74 5.71 -2.88
CA ILE A 733 -13.97 5.50 -4.32
C ILE A 733 -14.99 4.39 -4.47
N GLY A 734 -16.05 4.65 -5.24
CA GLY A 734 -17.04 3.66 -5.67
C GLY A 734 -16.66 3.08 -7.03
N LEU A 735 -16.85 1.77 -7.20
CA LEU A 735 -16.63 1.07 -8.45
C LEU A 735 -17.74 0.04 -8.67
N LEU A 736 -18.56 0.21 -9.70
CA LEU A 736 -19.53 -0.78 -10.14
C LEU A 736 -18.98 -1.48 -11.39
N TYR A 737 -18.88 -2.81 -11.39
CA TYR A 737 -18.27 -3.55 -12.50
C TYR A 737 -18.87 -4.94 -12.73
N GLU A 738 -18.69 -5.48 -13.93
CA GLU A 738 -19.12 -6.84 -14.29
C GLU A 738 -18.10 -7.89 -13.85
N LEU A 739 -18.53 -8.90 -13.08
CA LEU A 739 -17.71 -10.04 -12.67
C LEU A 739 -18.40 -11.36 -13.02
N SER A 740 -17.64 -12.36 -13.50
CA SER A 740 -18.10 -13.74 -13.62
C SER A 740 -17.35 -14.68 -12.68
N ARG A 741 -18.07 -15.54 -11.94
CA ARG A 741 -17.47 -16.50 -11.01
C ARG A 741 -16.70 -17.60 -11.74
N ALA A 742 -15.63 -18.09 -11.12
CA ALA A 742 -14.83 -19.20 -11.64
C ALA A 742 -15.69 -20.47 -11.82
N GLY A 743 -15.49 -21.19 -12.92
CA GLY A 743 -16.20 -22.45 -13.22
C GLY A 743 -17.60 -22.30 -13.87
N GLN A 744 -18.12 -21.09 -14.05
CA GLN A 744 -19.41 -20.87 -14.71
C GLN A 744 -19.25 -20.49 -16.19
N THR A 745 -20.22 -20.88 -17.03
CA THR A 745 -20.41 -20.28 -18.36
C THR A 745 -20.67 -18.77 -18.19
N TYR A 746 -20.04 -17.91 -19.01
CA TYR A 746 -20.04 -16.46 -18.81
C TYR A 746 -21.45 -15.87 -18.58
N ARG A 747 -21.68 -15.43 -17.35
CA ARG A 747 -22.93 -14.85 -16.82
C ARG A 747 -22.52 -13.77 -15.82
N PRO A 748 -22.27 -12.53 -16.28
CA PRO A 748 -21.82 -11.48 -15.38
C PRO A 748 -22.88 -11.16 -14.32
N GLU A 749 -22.41 -10.94 -13.09
CA GLU A 749 -23.11 -10.21 -12.03
C GLU A 749 -22.52 -8.79 -11.98
N LEU A 750 -23.28 -7.81 -11.53
CA LEU A 750 -22.72 -6.48 -11.25
C LEU A 750 -22.33 -6.39 -9.78
N HIS A 751 -21.05 -6.12 -9.54
CA HIS A 751 -20.46 -6.01 -8.22
C HIS A 751 -20.12 -4.54 -7.93
N PHE A 752 -20.62 -4.04 -6.79
CA PHE A 752 -20.27 -2.73 -6.26
C PHE A 752 -19.12 -2.87 -5.26
N VAL A 753 -18.10 -2.04 -5.38
CA VAL A 753 -16.92 -2.01 -4.51
C VAL A 753 -16.76 -0.62 -3.91
N ARG A 754 -16.54 -0.57 -2.60
CA ARG A 754 -16.07 0.64 -1.90
C ARG A 754 -14.59 0.46 -1.61
N ILE A 755 -13.79 1.41 -2.10
CA ILE A 755 -12.32 1.39 -2.08
C ILE A 755 -11.85 2.59 -1.26
N PRO A 756 -11.21 2.38 -0.09
CA PRO A 756 -10.61 3.48 0.67
C PRO A 756 -9.55 4.22 -0.15
N THR A 757 -9.46 5.54 -0.04
CA THR A 757 -8.43 6.32 -0.73
C THR A 757 -7.02 5.94 -0.32
N SER A 758 -6.81 5.56 0.96
CA SER A 758 -5.55 5.01 1.45
C SER A 758 -5.11 3.73 0.74
N TRP A 759 -6.04 2.97 0.13
CA TRP A 759 -5.69 1.82 -0.72
C TRP A 759 -5.00 2.24 -2.03
N LEU A 760 -4.92 3.53 -2.37
CA LEU A 760 -4.05 4.01 -3.44
C LEU A 760 -2.65 4.38 -2.92
N ASP A 761 -2.52 4.67 -1.61
CA ASP A 761 -1.30 5.20 -1.00
C ASP A 761 -0.28 4.12 -0.57
N ASP A 762 -0.62 2.82 -0.58
CA ASP A 762 0.33 1.73 -0.22
C ASP A 762 1.56 1.61 -1.17
N PHE A 763 1.74 2.51 -2.14
CA PHE A 763 2.91 2.60 -3.02
C PHE A 763 3.85 3.76 -2.64
N THR A 764 4.38 3.72 -1.42
CA THR A 764 5.69 4.35 -1.16
C THR A 764 6.82 3.46 -1.69
N SER A 765 7.03 3.51 -3.00
CA SER A 765 8.26 3.11 -3.72
C SER A 765 9.01 1.86 -3.21
N SER A 766 8.51 0.67 -3.52
CA SER A 766 9.37 -0.49 -3.81
C SER A 766 8.65 -1.48 -4.71
N GLU A 767 9.38 -2.05 -5.68
CA GLU A 767 8.97 -3.00 -6.73
C GLU A 767 8.15 -2.44 -7.92
N PRO A 768 8.77 -2.32 -9.12
CA PRO A 768 8.04 -2.11 -10.36
C PRO A 768 7.38 -3.42 -10.84
N PHE A 769 6.17 -3.30 -11.36
CA PHE A 769 5.34 -4.41 -11.82
C PHE A 769 5.92 -5.01 -13.13
N VAL A 770 6.76 -6.05 -13.03
CA VAL A 770 7.22 -6.79 -14.22
C VAL A 770 6.04 -7.57 -14.80
N SER A 771 5.57 -7.15 -15.97
CA SER A 771 4.53 -7.87 -16.69
C SER A 771 5.07 -9.21 -17.20
N ASN A 772 4.46 -10.31 -16.75
CA ASN A 772 4.73 -11.66 -17.28
C ASN A 772 4.16 -11.82 -18.69
N SER A 773 4.82 -11.21 -19.68
CA SER A 773 4.50 -11.34 -21.10
C SER A 773 5.10 -12.60 -21.71
N ASN A 774 4.72 -13.76 -21.18
CA ASN A 774 4.91 -15.04 -21.87
C ASN A 774 3.88 -15.19 -23.02
N SER A 775 3.94 -14.25 -23.96
CA SER A 775 3.35 -14.35 -25.28
C SER A 775 4.47 -14.26 -26.30
N SER A 776 4.69 -15.34 -27.04
CA SER A 776 5.63 -15.42 -28.17
C SER A 776 5.15 -14.54 -29.33
N ALA A 777 5.26 -13.23 -29.17
CA ALA A 777 5.06 -12.25 -30.23
C ALA A 777 6.30 -12.27 -31.13
N LYS A 778 6.10 -12.63 -32.41
CA LYS A 778 7.14 -12.55 -33.43
C LYS A 778 7.69 -11.13 -33.46
N ALA A 779 9.02 -11.00 -33.52
CA ALA A 779 9.70 -9.72 -33.63
C ALA A 779 9.11 -8.85 -34.75
N THR A 780 8.46 -7.74 -34.38
CA THR A 780 8.22 -6.63 -35.29
C THR A 780 9.56 -5.99 -35.63
N ARG A 781 10.06 -6.27 -36.84
CA ARG A 781 11.19 -5.57 -37.44
C ARG A 781 10.98 -4.05 -37.35
N GLY A 782 12.01 -3.30 -36.99
CA GLY A 782 12.13 -1.89 -37.40
C GLY A 782 12.34 -0.83 -36.32
N GLN A 783 12.31 -1.16 -35.03
CA GLN A 783 12.68 -0.18 -33.98
C GLN A 783 14.10 -0.42 -33.47
N THR A 784 15.00 0.51 -33.80
CA THR A 784 16.32 0.64 -33.18
C THR A 784 16.16 1.50 -31.92
N LEU A 785 16.07 0.84 -30.77
CA LEU A 785 16.23 1.50 -29.47
C LEU A 785 17.72 1.80 -29.24
N MET A 786 18.04 2.88 -28.54
CA MET A 786 19.42 3.19 -28.14
C MET A 786 19.59 2.96 -26.65
N PHE A 787 20.76 2.48 -26.25
CA PHE A 787 21.10 2.22 -24.84
C PHE A 787 21.00 3.48 -23.93
N VAL A 788 20.86 4.67 -24.53
CA VAL A 788 20.66 5.94 -23.83
C VAL A 788 19.51 6.72 -24.50
N ASP A 789 18.35 6.08 -24.67
CA ASP A 789 17.11 6.76 -25.02
C ASP A 789 16.23 7.05 -23.78
N ASP A 790 15.00 7.56 -24.00
CA ASP A 790 14.09 7.99 -22.93
C ASP A 790 12.94 6.98 -22.73
N HIS A 791 12.97 5.82 -23.41
CA HIS A 791 11.94 4.80 -23.33
C HIS A 791 11.77 4.26 -21.90
N ASP A 792 12.88 4.10 -21.19
CA ASP A 792 12.92 3.56 -19.83
C ASP A 792 13.11 4.67 -18.75
N VAL A 793 13.13 5.95 -19.15
CA VAL A 793 13.28 7.09 -18.23
C VAL A 793 11.90 7.50 -17.71
N LEU A 794 11.51 6.95 -16.56
CA LEU A 794 10.18 7.15 -15.97
C LEU A 794 9.84 8.61 -15.63
N HIS A 795 10.83 9.46 -15.32
CA HIS A 795 10.64 10.89 -15.05
C HIS A 795 11.93 11.70 -15.23
N ARG A 796 11.81 12.97 -15.62
CA ARG A 796 12.90 13.97 -15.64
C ARG A 796 12.33 15.34 -15.23
N SER A 797 13.07 16.10 -14.44
CA SER A 797 12.77 17.49 -14.06
C SER A 797 14.04 18.34 -14.08
N GLY A 798 13.91 19.63 -14.42
CA GLY A 798 15.02 20.60 -14.40
C GLY A 798 16.20 20.32 -15.35
N THR A 799 16.08 19.39 -16.29
CA THR A 799 17.17 18.95 -17.19
C THR A 799 16.65 18.64 -18.60
N GLU A 800 17.47 18.93 -19.62
CA GLU A 800 17.16 18.69 -21.04
C GLU A 800 18.08 17.60 -21.61
N ARG A 801 17.55 16.70 -22.45
CA ARG A 801 18.37 15.71 -23.17
C ARG A 801 18.76 16.23 -24.56
N VAL A 802 19.97 16.79 -24.65
CA VAL A 802 20.60 17.11 -25.93
C VAL A 802 21.31 15.87 -26.47
N LEU A 803 20.67 15.16 -27.39
CA LEU A 803 21.25 13.99 -28.04
C LEU A 803 22.06 14.43 -29.27
N GLN A 804 23.33 14.78 -29.06
CA GLN A 804 24.22 15.16 -30.16
C GLN A 804 24.46 13.95 -31.08
N PRO A 805 24.31 14.09 -32.41
CA PRO A 805 24.58 12.99 -33.33
C PRO A 805 26.07 12.60 -33.24
N ALA A 806 26.33 11.34 -32.91
CA ALA A 806 27.68 10.81 -32.82
C ALA A 806 28.37 10.87 -34.19
N LYS A 807 29.17 11.91 -34.42
CA LYS A 807 29.96 12.04 -35.64
C LYS A 807 31.07 10.98 -35.61
N ARG A 808 30.98 10.00 -36.50
CA ARG A 808 32.06 9.04 -36.74
C ARG A 808 33.32 9.82 -37.16
N LEU A 809 34.29 9.90 -36.26
CA LEU A 809 35.49 10.73 -36.44
C LEU A 809 36.40 10.21 -37.56
N THR A 810 36.48 8.88 -37.72
CA THR A 810 37.25 8.23 -38.79
C THR A 810 36.52 7.02 -39.36
N GLU A 811 36.71 6.74 -40.65
CA GLU A 811 36.22 5.49 -41.24
C GLU A 811 37.00 4.27 -40.74
N LYS A 812 38.28 4.44 -40.41
CA LYS A 812 39.20 3.34 -40.03
C LYS A 812 39.16 2.95 -38.55
N GLY A 813 38.36 3.63 -37.72
CA GLY A 813 38.38 3.47 -36.26
C GLY A 813 39.46 4.32 -35.59
N VAL A 814 39.35 4.49 -34.26
CA VAL A 814 40.28 5.30 -33.44
C VAL A 814 41.48 4.51 -32.89
N ILE A 815 41.43 3.18 -32.99
CA ILE A 815 42.46 2.24 -32.56
C ILE A 815 42.46 1.04 -33.53
N SER A 816 43.62 0.56 -33.94
CA SER A 816 43.80 -0.51 -34.95
C SER A 816 44.99 -1.40 -34.60
N GLN A 817 45.10 -2.58 -35.22
CA GLN A 817 46.26 -3.46 -35.04
C GLN A 817 47.53 -2.83 -35.63
N THR A 818 48.45 -2.42 -34.76
CA THR A 818 49.75 -1.82 -35.12
C THR A 818 50.92 -2.39 -34.31
N LYS A 819 50.67 -3.29 -33.34
CA LYS A 819 51.68 -3.94 -32.51
C LYS A 819 51.67 -5.48 -32.69
N PRO A 820 52.81 -6.18 -32.51
CA PRO A 820 52.92 -7.62 -32.74
C PRO A 820 52.02 -8.53 -31.88
N TRP A 821 51.56 -8.04 -30.72
CA TRP A 821 50.64 -8.75 -29.82
C TRP A 821 49.15 -8.58 -30.18
N GLU A 822 48.83 -7.83 -31.25
CA GLU A 822 47.46 -7.50 -31.66
C GLU A 822 47.04 -8.29 -32.91
N VAL A 823 46.72 -9.58 -32.77
CA VAL A 823 46.11 -10.34 -33.88
C VAL A 823 44.65 -9.92 -34.06
N ALA A 824 43.93 -9.72 -32.95
CA ALA A 824 42.67 -9.00 -32.91
C ALA A 824 42.65 -8.03 -31.73
N ILE A 825 41.81 -7.00 -31.84
CA ILE A 825 41.53 -6.06 -30.76
C ILE A 825 40.04 -6.05 -30.45
N GLY A 826 39.69 -5.92 -29.18
CA GLY A 826 38.30 -5.92 -28.71
C GLY A 826 38.18 -5.32 -27.31
N TRP A 827 36.96 -5.24 -26.79
CA TRP A 827 36.60 -4.78 -25.43
C TRP A 827 37.36 -3.54 -24.95
N THR A 828 36.75 -2.37 -25.15
CA THR A 828 37.36 -1.09 -24.79
C THR A 828 36.71 -0.46 -23.56
N SER A 829 37.52 0.20 -22.75
CA SER A 829 37.09 1.12 -21.70
C SER A 829 37.85 2.42 -21.88
N VAL A 830 37.16 3.55 -21.88
CA VAL A 830 37.76 4.88 -22.08
C VAL A 830 37.38 5.79 -20.92
N HIS A 831 38.35 6.55 -20.42
CA HIS A 831 38.16 7.58 -19.41
C HIS A 831 38.80 8.88 -19.90
N ARG A 832 38.14 10.01 -19.71
CA ARG A 832 38.77 11.31 -19.90
C ARG A 832 39.21 11.84 -18.54
N ASP A 833 40.52 11.86 -18.31
CA ASP A 833 41.10 12.43 -17.09
C ASP A 833 40.83 13.95 -17.09
N VAL A 834 40.08 14.41 -16.10
CA VAL A 834 39.57 15.79 -16.04
C VAL A 834 40.65 16.80 -15.67
N ALA A 835 41.76 16.35 -15.06
CA ALA A 835 42.85 17.22 -14.61
C ALA A 835 43.89 17.46 -15.72
N THR A 836 44.17 16.44 -16.53
CA THR A 836 45.11 16.52 -17.67
C THR A 836 44.41 16.79 -19.00
N GLY A 837 43.10 16.55 -19.09
CA GLY A 837 42.30 16.67 -20.31
C GLY A 837 42.42 15.48 -21.28
N LYS A 838 43.35 14.55 -21.02
CA LYS A 838 43.66 13.39 -21.87
C LYS A 838 42.59 12.30 -21.79
N TYR A 839 42.40 11.61 -22.90
CA TYR A 839 41.66 10.34 -22.97
C TYR A 839 42.62 9.18 -22.73
N GLN A 840 42.30 8.36 -21.74
CA GLN A 840 42.96 7.09 -21.42
C GLN A 840 42.09 5.94 -21.95
N LEU A 841 42.67 5.01 -22.69
CA LEU A 841 41.99 3.89 -23.34
C LEU A 841 42.64 2.57 -22.94
N TRP A 842 41.84 1.67 -22.33
CA TRP A 842 42.20 0.28 -22.09
C TRP A 842 41.47 -0.62 -23.09
N TYR A 843 42.18 -1.52 -23.74
CA TYR A 843 41.61 -2.43 -24.74
C TYR A 843 42.26 -3.81 -24.67
N GLN A 844 41.51 -4.85 -25.04
CA GLN A 844 42.08 -6.19 -25.15
C GLN A 844 42.79 -6.38 -26.49
N ALA A 845 43.98 -6.97 -26.42
CA ALA A 845 44.75 -7.45 -27.56
C ALA A 845 44.85 -8.98 -27.49
N TYR A 846 44.23 -9.64 -28.47
CA TYR A 846 44.29 -11.09 -28.63
C TYR A 846 45.53 -11.43 -29.46
N ALA A 847 46.48 -12.13 -28.86
CA ALA A 847 47.58 -12.77 -29.57
C ALA A 847 47.27 -14.24 -29.91
N GLY A 848 46.38 -14.87 -29.13
CA GLY A 848 46.11 -16.30 -29.16
C GLY A 848 47.38 -17.13 -28.97
N LYS A 849 47.35 -18.40 -29.40
CA LYS A 849 48.47 -19.36 -29.28
C LYS A 849 49.80 -18.88 -29.87
N ARG A 850 49.82 -17.81 -30.68
CA ARG A 850 51.06 -17.19 -31.20
C ARG A 850 51.91 -16.57 -30.08
N ALA A 851 51.35 -16.31 -28.91
CA ALA A 851 52.05 -15.74 -27.76
C ALA A 851 53.07 -16.72 -27.13
N GLY A 852 52.86 -18.03 -27.21
CA GLY A 852 53.69 -19.06 -26.57
C GLY A 852 53.50 -19.18 -25.05
N ASP A 853 53.11 -18.11 -24.37
CA ASP A 853 52.68 -18.09 -22.97
C ASP A 853 51.17 -17.80 -22.87
N LYS A 854 50.43 -18.68 -22.19
CA LYS A 854 48.97 -18.52 -21.93
C LYS A 854 48.60 -17.19 -21.28
N ARG A 855 49.48 -16.65 -20.43
CA ARG A 855 49.29 -15.34 -19.76
C ARG A 855 49.30 -14.18 -20.76
N LEU A 856 49.89 -14.37 -21.94
CA LEU A 856 49.99 -13.39 -23.02
C LEU A 856 49.00 -13.61 -24.18
N GLU A 857 48.15 -14.64 -24.16
CA GLU A 857 47.23 -14.93 -25.29
C GLU A 857 46.13 -13.87 -25.48
N CYS A 858 45.71 -13.15 -24.43
CA CYS A 858 44.65 -12.13 -24.48
C CYS A 858 44.87 -11.01 -23.44
N VAL A 859 45.82 -10.11 -23.70
CA VAL A 859 46.28 -9.08 -22.74
C VAL A 859 45.43 -7.81 -22.75
N VAL A 860 45.48 -7.02 -21.67
CA VAL A 860 44.96 -5.64 -21.68
C VAL A 860 46.11 -4.68 -21.99
N CYS A 861 45.88 -3.83 -23.00
CA CYS A 861 46.78 -2.81 -23.49
C CYS A 861 46.25 -1.40 -23.16
N TYR A 862 47.16 -0.42 -23.09
CA TYR A 862 46.86 0.99 -22.85
C TYR A 862 47.18 1.85 -24.09
N ALA A 863 46.39 2.89 -24.30
CA ALA A 863 46.65 3.98 -25.24
C ALA A 863 46.13 5.31 -24.67
N GLU A 864 46.65 6.43 -25.17
CA GLU A 864 46.20 7.76 -24.77
C GLU A 864 46.06 8.71 -25.95
N SER A 865 45.21 9.74 -25.79
CA SER A 865 44.92 10.73 -26.82
C SER A 865 44.59 12.09 -26.21
N ASP A 866 45.06 13.17 -26.81
CA ASP A 866 44.69 14.53 -26.41
C ASP A 866 43.33 14.97 -26.99
N ASP A 867 42.93 14.42 -28.15
CA ASP A 867 41.72 14.81 -28.90
C ASP A 867 40.59 13.76 -28.89
N GLY A 868 40.86 12.53 -28.45
CA GLY A 868 39.91 11.41 -28.44
C GLY A 868 39.71 10.76 -29.81
N ALA A 869 40.45 11.17 -30.83
CA ALA A 869 40.42 10.64 -32.19
C ALA A 869 41.72 9.90 -32.54
N ASN A 870 42.86 10.46 -32.14
CA ASN A 870 44.21 10.00 -32.46
C ASN A 870 44.86 9.40 -31.21
N PHE A 871 44.85 8.07 -31.08
CA PHE A 871 45.43 7.37 -29.93
C PHE A 871 46.88 6.93 -30.17
N VAL A 872 47.77 7.36 -29.28
CA VAL A 872 49.16 6.91 -29.17
C VAL A 872 49.21 5.71 -28.24
N LYS A 873 50.03 4.70 -28.58
CA LYS A 873 50.27 3.50 -27.77
C LYS A 873 51.64 3.61 -27.08
N PRO A 874 51.75 4.26 -25.91
CA PRO A 874 53.03 4.39 -25.21
C PRO A 874 53.55 3.03 -24.75
N GLU A 875 54.86 2.82 -24.83
CA GLU A 875 55.49 1.55 -24.47
C GLU A 875 56.16 1.65 -23.09
N PHE A 876 55.83 0.69 -22.24
CA PHE A 876 56.28 0.55 -20.86
C PHE A 876 57.15 -0.71 -20.70
N ASP A 877 57.97 -0.70 -19.66
CA ASP A 877 58.78 -1.83 -19.23
C ASP A 877 58.03 -2.59 -18.12
N LEU A 878 56.94 -3.26 -18.50
CA LEU A 878 56.03 -3.98 -17.58
C LEU A 878 55.88 -5.44 -17.97
N PHE A 879 55.46 -5.72 -19.20
CA PHE A 879 55.17 -7.05 -19.70
C PHE A 879 55.75 -7.23 -21.11
N PRO A 880 56.97 -7.79 -21.26
CA PRO A 880 57.58 -8.01 -22.56
C PRO A 880 56.78 -9.02 -23.39
N PHE A 881 56.84 -8.89 -24.72
CA PHE A 881 56.19 -9.83 -25.64
C PHE A 881 57.21 -10.31 -26.68
N LYS A 882 57.68 -11.55 -26.49
CA LYS A 882 58.76 -12.16 -27.29
C LYS A 882 60.01 -11.27 -27.32
N GLU A 883 60.50 -10.90 -28.50
CA GLU A 883 61.65 -10.02 -28.72
C GLU A 883 61.39 -8.55 -28.33
N HIS A 884 60.13 -8.15 -28.10
CA HIS A 884 59.77 -6.78 -27.72
C HIS A 884 59.84 -6.60 -26.20
N ALA A 885 60.96 -6.05 -25.72
CA ALA A 885 61.20 -5.77 -24.31
C ALA A 885 60.20 -4.76 -23.72
N LYS A 886 59.85 -3.70 -24.48
CA LYS A 886 58.86 -2.69 -24.08
C LYS A 886 57.58 -2.86 -24.89
N THR A 887 56.44 -2.78 -24.22
CA THR A 887 55.11 -2.97 -24.81
C THR A 887 54.10 -2.03 -24.17
N ASN A 888 52.96 -1.80 -24.80
CA ASN A 888 51.87 -1.06 -24.16
C ASN A 888 50.92 -1.95 -23.33
N ILE A 889 51.37 -3.16 -22.96
CA ILE A 889 50.61 -4.11 -22.15
C ILE A 889 50.62 -3.65 -20.69
N VAL A 890 49.45 -3.64 -20.05
CA VAL A 890 49.26 -3.19 -18.67
C VAL A 890 48.60 -4.25 -17.76
N LEU A 891 48.04 -5.32 -18.32
CA LEU A 891 47.61 -6.49 -17.54
C LEU A 891 47.73 -7.80 -18.33
N ILE A 892 48.38 -8.80 -17.72
CA ILE A 892 48.47 -10.18 -18.23
C ILE A 892 47.56 -11.13 -17.44
N GLY A 893 47.32 -12.31 -17.99
CA GLY A 893 46.38 -13.29 -17.43
C GLY A 893 47.03 -14.18 -16.39
N ASN A 894 46.21 -14.92 -15.66
CA ASN A 894 46.70 -15.91 -14.68
C ASN A 894 47.20 -17.22 -15.32
N GLY A 895 46.93 -17.44 -16.62
CA GLY A 895 47.47 -18.57 -17.40
C GLY A 895 46.53 -19.76 -17.61
N GLY A 896 45.23 -19.57 -17.33
CA GLY A 896 44.19 -20.61 -17.44
C GLY A 896 43.69 -20.94 -18.85
N TYR A 897 42.49 -21.53 -18.93
CA TYR A 897 41.89 -22.06 -20.15
C TYR A 897 41.05 -21.04 -20.92
N GLY A 898 41.61 -20.48 -21.99
CA GLY A 898 40.87 -19.69 -22.98
C GLY A 898 40.84 -18.19 -22.70
N ASP A 899 40.25 -17.44 -23.63
CA ASP A 899 40.48 -16.00 -23.71
C ASP A 899 39.80 -15.22 -22.57
N ARG A 900 40.39 -14.06 -22.28
CA ARG A 900 39.87 -13.09 -21.30
C ARG A 900 38.92 -12.13 -22.01
N TYR A 901 37.90 -11.65 -21.29
CA TYR A 901 36.86 -10.79 -21.86
C TYR A 901 36.51 -9.65 -20.89
N CYS A 902 36.00 -8.54 -21.44
CA CYS A 902 35.35 -7.45 -20.70
C CYS A 902 36.21 -6.71 -19.65
N ASN A 903 37.28 -6.01 -20.04
CA ASN A 903 38.03 -5.10 -19.16
C ASN A 903 37.29 -3.75 -18.95
N SER A 904 36.37 -3.69 -17.98
CA SER A 904 35.68 -2.45 -17.60
C SER A 904 36.48 -1.69 -16.54
N VAL A 905 36.98 -0.50 -16.88
CA VAL A 905 37.75 0.37 -15.97
C VAL A 905 36.88 1.50 -15.45
N LEU A 906 36.71 1.53 -14.12
CA LEU A 906 36.09 2.61 -13.37
C LEU A 906 37.18 3.47 -12.72
N VAL A 907 36.98 4.79 -12.70
CA VAL A 907 37.83 5.74 -11.95
C VAL A 907 36.98 6.35 -10.84
N ASP A 908 37.39 6.14 -9.59
CA ASP A 908 36.66 6.56 -8.41
C ASP A 908 37.40 7.71 -7.70
N PRO A 909 36.95 8.97 -7.85
CA PRO A 909 37.60 10.12 -7.25
C PRO A 909 37.35 10.25 -5.73
N ARG A 910 36.53 9.36 -5.13
CA ARG A 910 36.21 9.36 -3.70
C ARG A 910 36.83 8.18 -2.95
N GLU A 911 37.59 7.34 -3.65
CA GLU A 911 38.27 6.18 -3.07
C GLU A 911 39.29 6.63 -2.00
N PRO A 912 39.14 6.22 -0.72
CA PRO A 912 40.06 6.61 0.34
C PRO A 912 41.46 5.99 0.22
N ASN A 913 41.63 4.85 -0.48
CA ASN A 913 42.95 4.29 -0.79
C ASN A 913 43.44 4.78 -2.16
N PRO A 914 44.43 5.69 -2.26
CA PRO A 914 44.89 6.21 -3.54
C PRO A 914 45.46 5.14 -4.49
N ALA A 915 45.87 3.97 -3.99
CA ALA A 915 46.27 2.83 -4.83
C ALA A 915 45.09 2.17 -5.59
N HIS A 916 43.85 2.45 -5.19
CA HIS A 916 42.61 1.89 -5.74
C HIS A 916 41.81 2.91 -6.58
N LYS A 917 42.37 4.10 -6.88
CA LYS A 917 41.74 5.17 -7.67
C LYS A 917 41.13 4.64 -8.99
N TYR A 918 41.85 3.76 -9.68
CA TYR A 918 41.37 3.02 -10.85
C TYR A 918 41.04 1.58 -10.44
N LYS A 919 39.89 1.10 -10.89
CA LYS A 919 39.33 -0.23 -10.58
C LYS A 919 38.96 -0.91 -11.89
N MET A 920 39.55 -2.06 -12.19
CA MET A 920 39.24 -2.85 -13.40
C MET A 920 38.48 -4.10 -12.99
N ALA A 921 37.26 -4.27 -13.49
CA ALA A 921 36.57 -5.55 -13.51
C ALA A 921 36.90 -6.27 -14.82
N TYR A 922 37.20 -7.57 -14.77
CA TYR A 922 37.52 -8.38 -15.94
C TYR A 922 37.24 -9.87 -15.70
N TYR A 923 37.10 -10.63 -16.79
CA TYR A 923 36.99 -12.10 -16.72
C TYR A 923 38.38 -12.73 -16.87
N ASP A 924 38.76 -13.62 -15.94
CA ASP A 924 40.00 -14.40 -15.96
C ASP A 924 39.76 -15.73 -15.19
N TRP A 925 40.79 -16.57 -15.15
CA TRP A 925 40.80 -17.84 -14.44
C TRP A 925 41.74 -17.74 -13.23
N SER A 926 41.53 -18.54 -12.19
CA SER A 926 42.45 -18.63 -11.05
C SER A 926 42.44 -20.01 -10.43
N MET A 927 43.53 -20.36 -9.74
CA MET A 927 43.64 -21.62 -9.02
C MET A 927 43.12 -21.46 -7.60
N LYS A 928 42.03 -22.16 -7.27
CA LYS A 928 41.41 -22.20 -5.95
C LYS A 928 41.27 -23.65 -5.51
N ASP A 929 41.76 -23.98 -4.31
CA ASP A 929 41.72 -25.33 -3.72
C ASP A 929 42.24 -26.44 -4.67
N GLY A 930 43.30 -26.14 -5.43
CA GLY A 930 43.90 -27.07 -6.39
C GLY A 930 43.10 -27.27 -7.69
N ARG A 931 42.07 -26.46 -7.93
CA ARG A 931 41.22 -26.48 -9.13
C ARG A 931 41.26 -25.14 -9.85
N GLU A 932 41.07 -25.19 -11.17
CA GLU A 932 41.01 -23.99 -12.01
C GLU A 932 39.56 -23.50 -12.10
N GLU A 933 39.30 -22.28 -11.63
CA GLU A 933 37.95 -21.68 -11.61
C GLU A 933 37.92 -20.40 -12.44
N ALA A 934 36.87 -20.23 -13.22
CA ALA A 934 36.64 -19.03 -14.03
C ALA A 934 35.65 -18.10 -13.35
N GLY A 935 35.87 -16.79 -13.47
CA GLY A 935 34.94 -15.84 -12.86
C GLY A 935 35.34 -14.38 -12.92
N LEU A 936 34.57 -13.59 -12.19
CA LEU A 936 34.80 -12.15 -12.06
C LEU A 936 36.07 -11.88 -11.25
N HIS A 937 37.04 -11.25 -11.89
CA HIS A 937 38.27 -10.76 -11.28
C HIS A 937 38.24 -9.24 -11.19
N VAL A 938 38.97 -8.70 -10.20
CA VAL A 938 39.16 -7.26 -10.02
C VAL A 938 40.65 -6.95 -9.88
N ALA A 939 41.07 -5.81 -10.41
CA ALA A 939 42.41 -5.25 -10.22
C ALA A 939 42.31 -3.75 -9.89
N PHE A 940 43.34 -3.23 -9.22
CA PHE A 940 43.42 -1.87 -8.72
C PHE A 940 44.67 -1.17 -9.24
N SER A 941 44.60 0.14 -9.46
CA SER A 941 45.75 0.95 -9.88
C SER A 941 45.64 2.39 -9.39
N ALA A 942 46.78 3.02 -9.11
CA ALA A 942 46.88 4.45 -8.80
C ALA A 942 46.90 5.34 -10.07
N ASP A 943 47.48 4.84 -11.16
CA ASP A 943 47.77 5.58 -12.40
C ASP A 943 47.02 5.04 -13.64
N GLY A 944 46.33 3.89 -13.49
CA GLY A 944 45.68 3.18 -14.58
C GLY A 944 46.64 2.39 -15.48
N ILE A 945 47.94 2.36 -15.16
CA ILE A 945 48.98 1.69 -15.95
C ILE A 945 49.56 0.51 -15.18
N ARG A 946 49.77 0.66 -13.86
CA ARG A 946 50.32 -0.38 -12.98
C ARG A 946 49.19 -1.01 -12.18
N TRP A 947 48.76 -2.18 -12.61
CA TRP A 947 47.63 -2.91 -12.03
C TRP A 947 48.05 -3.99 -11.04
N THR A 948 47.43 -3.97 -9.86
CA THR A 948 47.55 -5.00 -8.82
C THR A 948 46.28 -5.84 -8.82
N LYS A 949 46.37 -7.15 -9.06
CA LYS A 949 45.22 -8.06 -9.01
C LYS A 949 44.75 -8.26 -7.56
N ASN A 950 43.45 -8.34 -7.34
CA ASN A 950 42.89 -8.75 -6.04
C ASN A 950 43.24 -10.23 -5.77
N SER A 951 43.74 -10.53 -4.58
CA SER A 951 44.08 -11.89 -4.12
C SER A 951 42.88 -12.81 -4.01
N ASP A 952 41.70 -12.25 -3.72
CA ASP A 952 40.50 -13.02 -3.36
C ASP A 952 39.70 -13.46 -4.60
N ALA A 953 40.29 -13.31 -5.78
CA ALA A 953 39.66 -13.64 -7.05
C ALA A 953 39.68 -15.17 -7.34
N PRO A 954 38.61 -15.74 -7.94
CA PRO A 954 37.45 -15.03 -8.51
C PRO A 954 36.48 -14.62 -7.40
N LEU A 955 36.06 -13.35 -7.42
CA LEU A 955 35.07 -12.82 -6.47
C LEU A 955 33.70 -13.47 -6.67
N TYR A 956 33.44 -13.95 -7.88
CA TYR A 956 32.26 -14.73 -8.23
C TYR A 956 32.62 -15.75 -9.31
N CYS A 957 32.45 -17.03 -9.01
CA CYS A 957 32.73 -18.14 -9.92
C CYS A 957 31.52 -18.40 -10.83
N THR A 958 31.74 -18.73 -12.11
CA THR A 958 30.62 -18.99 -13.02
C THR A 958 29.96 -20.35 -12.77
N SER A 959 28.63 -20.40 -12.88
CA SER A 959 27.82 -21.61 -12.62
C SER A 959 28.00 -22.73 -13.67
N TYR A 960 28.72 -22.45 -14.76
CA TYR A 960 28.95 -23.33 -15.91
C TYR A 960 30.38 -23.11 -16.41
N GLY A 961 31.17 -24.18 -16.62
CA GLY A 961 32.46 -24.01 -17.30
C GLY A 961 33.58 -25.02 -17.04
N GLY A 962 33.44 -25.95 -16.09
CA GLY A 962 34.44 -27.02 -15.92
C GLY A 962 34.44 -28.01 -17.10
N ARG A 963 35.45 -27.96 -17.98
CA ARG A 963 35.54 -28.87 -19.13
C ARG A 963 35.65 -30.32 -18.64
N GLY A 964 34.60 -31.11 -18.88
CA GLY A 964 34.50 -32.51 -18.44
C GLY A 964 33.68 -32.74 -17.16
N GLN A 965 33.03 -31.72 -16.59
CA GLN A 965 32.04 -31.92 -15.53
C GLN A 965 30.62 -32.07 -16.09
N GLN A 966 29.90 -33.09 -15.62
CA GLN A 966 28.46 -33.21 -15.82
C GLN A 966 27.75 -32.04 -15.10
N PRO A 967 26.69 -31.44 -15.69
CA PRO A 967 25.84 -30.52 -14.97
C PRO A 967 25.24 -31.20 -13.74
N ARG A 968 25.05 -30.46 -12.64
CA ARG A 968 24.10 -30.91 -11.60
C ARG A 968 22.73 -31.05 -12.27
N PHE A 969 21.97 -32.09 -11.89
CA PHE A 969 20.66 -32.47 -12.44
C PHE A 969 20.67 -33.10 -13.87
N ALA A 970 21.80 -33.61 -14.37
CA ALA A 970 21.84 -34.32 -15.66
C ALA A 970 20.93 -35.57 -15.74
N ASP A 971 20.59 -36.16 -14.59
CA ASP A 971 19.81 -37.40 -14.47
C ASP A 971 18.29 -37.16 -14.44
N GLU A 972 17.86 -35.90 -14.30
CA GLU A 972 16.45 -35.53 -14.18
C GLU A 972 15.89 -35.17 -15.56
N SER A 973 14.96 -35.98 -16.08
CA SER A 973 14.25 -35.67 -17.34
C SER A 973 13.58 -34.30 -17.20
N PRO A 974 13.91 -33.29 -18.02
CA PRO A 974 13.41 -31.94 -17.82
C PRO A 974 11.98 -31.78 -18.37
N TYR A 975 11.19 -32.86 -18.48
CA TYR A 975 9.87 -32.90 -19.10
C TYR A 975 8.86 -33.76 -18.32
N PHE A 976 7.64 -33.25 -18.17
CA PHE A 976 6.44 -34.06 -17.98
C PHE A 976 5.97 -34.64 -19.32
N GLU A 977 5.67 -35.94 -19.36
CA GLU A 977 5.08 -36.60 -20.52
C GLU A 977 3.58 -36.83 -20.30
N THR A 978 2.73 -36.15 -21.08
CA THR A 978 1.27 -36.31 -21.00
C THR A 978 0.78 -37.30 -22.06
N PRO A 979 0.09 -38.40 -21.71
CA PRO A 979 -0.48 -39.33 -22.68
C PRO A 979 -1.51 -38.64 -23.59
N GLN A 980 -1.54 -39.01 -24.87
CA GLN A 980 -2.62 -38.62 -25.79
C GLN A 980 -3.14 -39.86 -26.52
N THR A 981 -4.46 -40.01 -26.61
CA THR A 981 -5.09 -41.14 -27.29
C THR A 981 -4.75 -41.12 -28.79
N GLY A 982 -4.03 -42.15 -29.25
CA GLY A 982 -3.65 -42.33 -30.66
C GLY A 982 -2.43 -41.55 -31.15
N LYS A 983 -1.63 -40.91 -30.27
CA LYS A 983 -0.36 -40.23 -30.61
C LYS A 983 0.67 -40.36 -29.49
N PRO A 984 1.99 -40.32 -29.78
CA PRO A 984 3.02 -40.34 -28.75
C PRO A 984 2.93 -39.13 -27.80
N TYR A 985 3.41 -39.33 -26.57
CA TYR A 985 3.27 -38.42 -25.43
C TYR A 985 3.70 -36.96 -25.72
N ARG A 986 2.93 -36.01 -25.18
CA ARG A 986 3.29 -34.59 -25.22
C ARG A 986 4.29 -34.27 -24.11
N LYS A 987 5.55 -34.00 -24.47
CA LYS A 987 6.60 -33.56 -23.52
C LYS A 987 6.46 -32.06 -23.20
N THR A 988 6.47 -31.69 -21.93
CA THR A 988 6.31 -30.30 -21.44
C THR A 988 7.35 -30.00 -20.37
N TRP A 989 8.12 -28.92 -20.49
CA TRP A 989 9.27 -28.64 -19.61
C TRP A 989 8.91 -28.55 -18.12
N MET A 990 9.70 -29.21 -17.25
CA MET A 990 9.54 -29.19 -15.78
C MET A 990 9.99 -27.88 -15.13
N TYR A 991 10.98 -27.21 -15.71
CA TYR A 991 11.55 -25.95 -15.18
C TYR A 991 11.71 -24.92 -16.31
N PRO A 992 11.48 -23.61 -16.03
CA PRO A 992 11.78 -22.55 -16.98
C PRO A 992 13.30 -22.36 -17.07
N LEU A 993 13.88 -22.64 -18.24
CA LEU A 993 15.26 -22.29 -18.56
C LEU A 993 15.39 -20.79 -18.84
N SER A 994 15.49 -19.98 -17.77
CA SER A 994 16.00 -18.60 -17.86
C SER A 994 17.18 -18.41 -16.91
N MET A 995 18.24 -17.74 -17.37
CA MET A 995 19.39 -17.37 -16.51
C MET A 995 19.08 -16.17 -15.61
N SER A 996 17.95 -16.22 -14.90
CA SER A 996 17.41 -15.10 -14.13
C SER A 996 16.64 -15.57 -12.88
N PHE A 997 17.17 -16.58 -12.18
CA PHE A 997 16.72 -16.96 -10.84
C PHE A 997 17.90 -17.45 -9.99
N TRP A 998 18.37 -16.63 -9.07
CA TRP A 998 19.05 -17.07 -7.83
C TRP A 998 18.90 -15.99 -6.75
N THR A 999 17.85 -16.12 -5.93
CA THR A 999 17.82 -15.58 -4.56
C THR A 999 17.55 -16.73 -3.60
N SER A 1000 18.60 -17.12 -2.87
CA SER A 1000 18.61 -17.97 -1.66
C SER A 1000 17.75 -19.26 -1.67
N ARG A 1001 18.36 -20.40 -2.06
CA ARG A 1001 18.15 -21.70 -1.38
C ARG A 1001 19.31 -22.70 -1.60
N ALA A 1002 20.23 -22.72 -0.66
CA ALA A 1002 21.15 -23.79 -0.26
C ALA A 1002 21.68 -23.37 1.12
N GLU A 1003 21.84 -24.19 2.16
CA GLU A 1003 22.19 -25.62 2.24
C GLU A 1003 21.01 -26.46 2.83
N CYS A 1004 20.83 -27.80 2.69
CA CYS A 1004 21.71 -28.98 2.86
C CYS A 1004 22.26 -29.18 4.29
N SER A 1005 22.28 -30.37 4.91
CA SER A 1005 21.76 -31.70 4.54
C SER A 1005 21.77 -32.68 5.74
N SER A 1006 20.94 -33.74 5.72
CA SER A 1006 21.18 -35.09 6.30
C SER A 1006 19.88 -35.92 6.20
N SER A 1007 19.84 -37.23 5.96
CA SER A 1007 20.83 -38.17 5.40
C SER A 1007 20.12 -39.49 5.04
N MET A 1008 20.38 -40.05 3.85
CA MET A 1008 20.26 -41.49 3.57
C MET A 1008 21.66 -42.13 3.72
N PRO A 1009 21.86 -43.49 3.74
CA PRO A 1009 20.91 -44.60 3.47
C PRO A 1009 20.98 -45.82 4.43
N ARG A 1010 19.96 -46.70 4.40
CA ARG A 1010 20.03 -48.14 3.98
C ARG A 1010 18.86 -48.99 4.50
N CYS A 1011 18.50 -50.00 3.71
CA CYS A 1011 17.51 -51.03 4.01
C CYS A 1011 18.06 -52.14 4.91
N GLU A 1012 17.19 -52.86 5.63
CA GLU A 1012 17.16 -54.33 5.58
C GLU A 1012 15.82 -54.94 6.06
N TRP A 1013 15.60 -56.21 5.74
CA TRP A 1013 14.33 -56.95 5.89
C TRP A 1013 14.21 -57.69 7.23
N THR A 1014 13.00 -57.96 7.75
CA THR A 1014 12.38 -59.31 7.73
C THR A 1014 11.10 -59.53 8.59
N ARG A 1015 10.17 -60.33 8.02
CA ARG A 1015 9.29 -61.38 8.62
C ARG A 1015 8.10 -61.07 9.59
N ARG A 1016 6.92 -61.38 9.01
CA ARG A 1016 5.89 -62.39 9.42
C ARG A 1016 4.72 -62.02 10.37
N THR A 1017 3.54 -62.51 9.94
CA THR A 1017 2.32 -62.93 10.71
C THR A 1017 1.58 -61.84 11.53
N ALA A 1018 0.25 -61.77 11.68
CA ALA A 1018 -0.96 -62.48 11.18
C ALA A 1018 -2.20 -61.63 11.63
N GLU A 1019 -3.46 -61.72 11.16
CA GLU A 1019 -4.18 -62.47 10.10
C GLU A 1019 -5.46 -61.66 9.64
N PRO A 1020 -6.56 -62.16 8.98
CA PRO A 1020 -7.35 -61.34 8.04
C PRO A 1020 -8.88 -61.24 8.32
N LEU A 1021 -9.63 -60.76 7.29
CA LEU A 1021 -11.08 -60.90 6.94
C LEU A 1021 -11.75 -59.53 6.68
N GLY A 1022 -12.46 -59.28 5.56
CA GLY A 1022 -12.59 -60.06 4.32
C GLY A 1022 -13.71 -59.53 3.40
N SER A 1023 -13.68 -59.93 2.11
CA SER A 1023 -14.82 -59.91 1.15
C SER A 1023 -15.35 -58.51 0.69
N THR A 1024 -15.86 -58.24 -0.52
CA THR A 1024 -16.17 -59.01 -1.76
C THR A 1024 -16.10 -58.11 -3.01
N GLY A 1025 -15.83 -58.69 -4.20
CA GLY A 1025 -16.34 -58.24 -5.51
C GLY A 1025 -15.26 -57.74 -6.50
N LEU A 1026 -14.88 -58.48 -7.55
CA LEU A 1026 -15.57 -58.66 -8.85
C LEU A 1026 -15.88 -57.31 -9.56
N ALA A 1027 -15.54 -57.05 -10.82
CA ALA A 1027 -14.64 -57.63 -11.85
C ALA A 1027 -14.49 -56.51 -12.92
N GLY A 1028 -13.54 -56.43 -13.86
CA GLY A 1028 -12.48 -57.29 -14.37
C GLY A 1028 -12.14 -56.85 -15.81
N SER A 1029 -10.96 -57.20 -16.36
CA SER A 1029 -10.53 -57.04 -17.78
C SER A 1029 -10.50 -55.62 -18.39
N ARG A 1030 -9.63 -55.22 -19.34
CA ARG A 1030 -8.49 -55.84 -20.07
C ARG A 1030 -7.60 -54.64 -20.53
N ALA A 1031 -6.26 -54.75 -20.57
CA ALA A 1031 -5.45 -55.00 -21.78
C ALA A 1031 -5.78 -54.09 -23.00
N ALA A 1032 -4.84 -53.48 -23.74
CA ALA A 1032 -3.38 -53.59 -23.72
C ALA A 1032 -2.69 -52.43 -24.50
N THR A 1033 -1.42 -52.17 -24.14
CA THR A 1033 -0.26 -51.80 -24.98
C THR A 1033 -0.43 -50.89 -26.20
N LEU A 1034 0.08 -49.64 -26.09
CA LEU A 1034 1.16 -49.09 -26.95
C LEU A 1034 1.82 -47.88 -26.27
#